data_AF-A0A8X7WTP6-F1
#
_entry.id   AF-A0A8X7WTP6-F1
#
_cell.length_a   1.000
_cell.length_b   1.000
_cell.length_c   1.000
_cell.angle_alpha   90.00
_cell.angle_beta   90.00
_cell.angle_gamma   90.00
#
_symmetry.space_group_name_H-M   'P 1'
#
loop_
_entity.id
_entity.type
_entity.pdbx_description
1 polymer ?
#
loop_
_entity_poly.entity_id
_entity_poly.type
_entity_poly.pdbx_seq_one_letter_code
_entity_poly.pdbx_strand_id
1 'polypeptide(L)'
;MANHWHKPEMLDGGPQALSASLKQHTVSDVKTSEGGIQIFAVIKWTSHEEYLCRLDCDNRVVFMDAQVKIFFSIHNFPYMLVDLHCHNPCTLATVIKVAVTTKSQNMTQSSSVQIQSFNESESPRDLTVCISAFSSYNRRQLLQHVSAYQHLGAEKIYIYQSETSVETQKMLAKFLEKGCVEVINWKVDAILRPAATDLIQALQWAAWRDCIYRNKRGSQNLILAASDQNGLFTKGYAWTGMLQVFRKENFSINDMEVRDCARYVATSDDASRQEKSTEGAQARCGDAPIMPLLRTNTTFAVLTLAAEPSTKKNLSPLAQCLGSTASQEQVTFIQLRIEEKEKTSSLVKPVRDAQALVVTAFYEDRQQKDLILITGIVKRSHYEKGQGALYCHVPCGNAIHVRPIHADIHGDHFDFPYGMASLTCTNPCGSRALTNVTVSTSSDRTSSGVTLTIHNTKDSRPPEPLWDFTVCTSTMFNNFSNVLQLIQSLEMYRLLGARKVVIYKTSCSDQVQEVLDYYVKEGFVQLLEWTVNLYLNPSASWSYKLHKGDLHYHGQIVALNDCLYRNMYSSKYLVLIDQDEIIVPYKHNNWRDLIDSLREVTPGANIFRFSNRVFPTDMYDKDPGALQWNDVPGVNVLQFVNRETKLEWFDPKKMIVDPRIAYKASVHYLTHHSGKVKEVDEWEALMFHYKEHKVISAPRNDLRLLDYKAELSVNVNQVLSQTLRRTHWNAPIIGEGTFNREVVQNHFTKENPTIGLTVFAIGKYLDAYLEKFLLTAEMYFMKGYRVIVYVIVDDPTRLPYVEFGLKHSYKVFRILKEDRWQDISMMRMKTLSDLLKKYIQYEVDYVFCMDVDQYFLAPYSVETLGDLVAQVQAWFFHENNYKFTYERRPQSTAYIADGMGDYYYHAAVFGGRPLKVLELVDFCFQNIVEDKKKNIEAIWHDESHLNKYFLLNKPTKILNPDYCWDYNIARNSNAKLAWATKDYANLRQK
;
A
#
# COMPACT_ATOMS: atom_id res chain seq x y z
N MET A 1 -42.54 -24.94 -29.35
CA MET A 1 -42.39 -26.03 -28.37
C MET A 1 -42.04 -25.40 -27.03
N ALA A 2 -42.96 -25.53 -26.09
CA ALA A 2 -42.76 -25.14 -24.71
C ALA A 2 -41.65 -25.97 -24.08
N ASN A 3 -40.83 -25.37 -23.21
CA ASN A 3 -40.20 -26.11 -22.13
C ASN A 3 -40.40 -25.33 -20.83
N HIS A 4 -41.22 -25.94 -19.98
CA HIS A 4 -41.57 -25.53 -18.64
C HIS A 4 -40.32 -25.31 -17.79
N TRP A 5 -40.06 -24.06 -17.42
CA TRP A 5 -39.38 -23.79 -16.16
C TRP A 5 -40.44 -23.87 -15.07
N HIS A 6 -40.38 -24.93 -14.26
CA HIS A 6 -41.08 -24.96 -12.98
C HIS A 6 -40.69 -23.70 -12.20
N LYS A 7 -41.66 -22.80 -11.97
CA LYS A 7 -41.53 -21.77 -10.94
C LYS A 7 -41.34 -22.52 -9.61
N PRO A 8 -40.25 -22.29 -8.86
CA PRO A 8 -40.24 -22.68 -7.46
C PRO A 8 -41.38 -21.92 -6.79
N GLU A 9 -42.25 -22.62 -6.03
CA GLU A 9 -43.14 -21.96 -5.08
C GLU A 9 -42.26 -21.14 -4.12
N MET A 10 -42.22 -19.83 -4.33
CA MET A 10 -41.50 -18.92 -3.46
C MET A 10 -42.31 -18.70 -2.19
N LEU A 11 -41.76 -19.10 -1.05
CA LEU A 11 -42.25 -18.73 0.27
C LEU A 11 -42.03 -17.23 0.49
N ASP A 12 -43.06 -16.41 0.27
CA ASP A 12 -43.01 -14.97 0.60
C ASP A 12 -43.14 -14.77 2.12
N GLY A 13 -42.26 -13.93 2.70
CA GLY A 13 -42.53 -13.09 3.88
C GLY A 13 -41.83 -13.39 5.22
N GLY A 14 -40.86 -14.29 5.31
CA GLY A 14 -40.03 -14.53 6.52
C GLY A 14 -38.52 -14.54 6.28
N PRO A 15 -37.65 -14.43 7.32
CA PRO A 15 -36.20 -14.58 7.19
C PRO A 15 -35.85 -15.96 6.64
N GLN A 16 -35.09 -15.99 5.54
CA GLN A 16 -34.83 -17.21 4.78
C GLN A 16 -33.65 -18.02 5.36
N ALA A 17 -32.80 -17.39 6.17
CA ALA A 17 -31.76 -18.04 6.98
C ALA A 17 -31.56 -17.28 8.29
N LEU A 18 -31.33 -18.01 9.39
CA LEU A 18 -31.29 -17.46 10.76
C LEU A 18 -30.20 -18.18 11.59
N SER A 19 -29.30 -17.43 12.23
CA SER A 19 -28.46 -17.90 13.34
C SER A 19 -28.51 -16.89 14.49
N ALA A 20 -28.65 -17.34 15.73
CA ALA A 20 -28.75 -16.48 16.91
C ALA A 20 -27.61 -16.76 17.90
N SER A 21 -27.01 -15.69 18.45
CA SER A 21 -25.99 -15.74 19.50
C SER A 21 -26.33 -14.75 20.62
N LEU A 22 -26.17 -15.15 21.89
CA LEU A 22 -26.50 -14.33 23.06
C LEU A 22 -25.29 -13.48 23.49
N LYS A 23 -25.47 -12.16 23.67
CA LYS A 23 -24.47 -11.28 24.27
C LYS A 23 -24.84 -11.04 25.73
N GLN A 24 -24.12 -11.67 26.65
CA GLN A 24 -24.22 -11.37 28.08
C GLN A 24 -23.15 -10.33 28.43
N HIS A 25 -23.58 -9.10 28.72
CA HIS A 25 -22.68 -8.08 29.26
C HIS A 25 -22.51 -8.34 30.75
N THR A 26 -21.33 -8.81 31.16
CA THR A 26 -20.89 -8.73 32.55
C THR A 26 -19.83 -7.64 32.64
N VAL A 27 -20.26 -6.41 32.93
CA VAL A 27 -19.39 -5.44 33.60
C VAL A 27 -19.59 -5.69 35.08
N SER A 28 -18.55 -6.13 35.76
CA SER A 28 -18.50 -6.20 37.21
C SER A 28 -18.60 -4.79 37.77
N ASP A 29 -19.84 -4.38 38.01
CA ASP A 29 -20.34 -3.33 38.90
C ASP A 29 -21.56 -2.68 38.23
N VAL A 30 -22.66 -2.64 39.00
CA VAL A 30 -24.02 -2.22 38.64
C VAL A 30 -24.94 -3.37 38.19
N LYS A 31 -26.01 -3.56 38.98
CA LYS A 31 -27.22 -4.30 38.63
C LYS A 31 -27.86 -3.70 37.36
N THR A 32 -27.56 -4.22 36.18
CA THR A 32 -28.36 -3.96 34.97
C THR A 32 -28.61 -5.24 34.19
N SER A 33 -29.89 -5.49 33.94
CA SER A 33 -30.47 -6.59 33.20
C SER A 33 -30.34 -6.42 31.67
N GLU A 34 -29.16 -6.02 31.16
CA GLU A 34 -28.97 -5.69 29.74
C GLU A 34 -28.16 -6.76 28.99
N GLY A 35 -28.79 -7.92 28.77
CA GLY A 35 -28.37 -8.84 27.71
C GLY A 35 -28.95 -8.39 26.37
N GLY A 36 -28.18 -8.51 25.28
CA GLY A 36 -28.68 -8.30 23.91
C GLY A 36 -28.60 -9.60 23.12
N ILE A 37 -29.65 -9.94 22.39
CA ILE A 37 -29.66 -11.10 21.49
C ILE A 37 -29.35 -10.60 20.09
N GLN A 38 -28.25 -11.07 19.51
CA GLN A 38 -27.87 -10.72 18.15
C GLN A 38 -28.17 -11.90 17.23
N ILE A 39 -28.94 -11.63 16.18
CA ILE A 39 -29.40 -12.63 15.23
C ILE A 39 -28.91 -12.23 13.84
N PHE A 40 -28.14 -13.11 13.20
CA PHE A 40 -27.69 -12.95 11.82
C PHE A 40 -28.76 -13.56 10.92
N ALA A 41 -29.30 -12.75 9.99
CA ALA A 41 -30.37 -13.19 9.12
C ALA A 41 -30.19 -12.74 7.67
N VAL A 42 -30.72 -13.54 6.74
CA VAL A 42 -30.85 -13.18 5.31
C VAL A 42 -32.31 -12.87 5.02
N ILE A 43 -32.58 -11.64 4.55
CA ILE A 43 -33.94 -11.13 4.29
C ILE A 43 -34.07 -10.59 2.85
N LYS A 44 -35.29 -10.48 2.32
CA LYS A 44 -35.57 -9.99 0.96
C LYS A 44 -35.62 -8.46 0.96
N TRP A 45 -34.96 -7.80 0.00
CA TRP A 45 -34.86 -6.34 -0.14
C TRP A 45 -36.21 -5.61 -0.24
N THR A 46 -37.24 -6.28 -0.75
CA THR A 46 -38.56 -5.66 -1.00
C THR A 46 -39.42 -5.50 0.26
N SER A 47 -39.07 -6.12 1.39
CA SER A 47 -39.83 -5.98 2.63
C SER A 47 -39.30 -4.78 3.41
N HIS A 48 -39.98 -3.62 3.34
CA HIS A 48 -39.85 -2.54 4.34
C HIS A 48 -40.51 -2.93 5.67
N GLU A 49 -40.46 -4.22 6.03
CA GLU A 49 -41.25 -4.80 7.11
C GLU A 49 -40.52 -4.65 8.45
N GLU A 50 -41.29 -4.32 9.48
CA GLU A 50 -40.81 -4.35 10.86
C GLU A 50 -40.75 -5.82 11.33
N TYR A 51 -39.61 -6.21 11.90
CA TYR A 51 -39.37 -7.57 12.39
C TYR A 51 -39.65 -7.65 13.91
N LEU A 52 -40.25 -8.76 14.33
CA LEU A 52 -40.52 -9.11 15.72
C LEU A 52 -39.67 -10.33 16.13
N CYS A 53 -38.99 -10.24 17.26
CA CYS A 53 -38.36 -11.38 17.92
C CYS A 53 -39.36 -12.04 18.88
N ARG A 54 -39.61 -13.33 18.70
CA ARG A 54 -40.30 -14.21 19.65
C ARG A 54 -39.24 -14.94 20.47
N LEU A 55 -39.18 -14.66 21.77
CA LEU A 55 -38.26 -15.31 22.71
C LEU A 55 -39.03 -16.27 23.61
N ASP A 56 -38.47 -17.46 23.81
CA ASP A 56 -38.95 -18.43 24.80
C ASP A 56 -38.08 -18.31 26.05
N CYS A 57 -38.60 -17.63 27.08
CA CYS A 57 -38.01 -17.51 28.40
C CYS A 57 -38.69 -18.54 29.31
N ASP A 58 -38.04 -19.65 29.70
CA ASP A 58 -38.55 -20.70 30.62
C ASP A 58 -40.07 -20.62 30.96
N ASN A 59 -40.92 -21.21 30.10
CA ASN A 59 -42.39 -21.25 30.20
C ASN A 59 -43.16 -19.95 29.88
N ARG A 60 -42.52 -18.91 29.33
CA ARG A 60 -43.19 -17.69 28.84
C ARG A 60 -42.62 -17.21 27.51
N VAL A 61 -43.52 -16.97 26.57
CA VAL A 61 -43.18 -16.37 25.27
C VAL A 61 -43.28 -14.85 25.34
N VAL A 62 -42.22 -14.16 24.93
CA VAL A 62 -42.16 -12.68 24.88
C VAL A 62 -41.88 -12.21 23.46
N PHE A 63 -42.54 -11.13 23.05
CA PHE A 63 -42.37 -10.49 21.75
C PHE A 63 -41.74 -9.12 21.90
N MET A 64 -40.86 -8.74 20.98
CA MET A 64 -40.31 -7.38 20.89
C MET A 64 -39.88 -7.02 19.48
N ASP A 65 -39.78 -5.73 19.23
CA ASP A 65 -39.25 -5.22 17.97
C ASP A 65 -37.75 -5.54 17.83
N ALA A 66 -37.36 -6.00 16.65
CA ALA A 66 -35.96 -6.21 16.29
C ALA A 66 -35.39 -4.93 15.67
N GLN A 67 -34.26 -4.45 16.17
CA GLN A 67 -33.51 -3.39 15.49
C GLN A 67 -32.71 -4.00 14.34
N VAL A 68 -33.04 -3.58 13.11
CA VAL A 68 -32.38 -4.04 11.89
C VAL A 68 -31.16 -3.18 11.59
N LYS A 69 -29.98 -3.78 11.56
CA LYS A 69 -28.76 -3.14 11.04
C LYS A 69 -28.35 -3.82 9.74
N ILE A 70 -28.40 -3.07 8.64
CA ILE A 70 -28.02 -3.56 7.31
C ILE A 70 -26.50 -3.64 7.25
N PHE A 71 -25.98 -4.84 6.95
CA PHE A 71 -24.54 -5.06 6.88
C PHE A 71 -24.03 -5.03 5.44
N PHE A 72 -24.77 -5.65 4.52
CA PHE A 72 -24.35 -5.77 3.12
C PHE A 72 -25.55 -5.84 2.19
N SER A 73 -25.49 -5.09 1.08
CA SER A 73 -26.48 -5.09 0.00
C SER A 73 -25.78 -5.48 -1.30
N ILE A 74 -26.26 -6.53 -1.95
CA ILE A 74 -25.70 -7.00 -3.24
C ILE A 74 -26.45 -6.29 -4.38
N HIS A 75 -25.72 -5.65 -5.30
CA HIS A 75 -26.35 -5.06 -6.49
C HIS A 75 -26.99 -6.15 -7.36
N ASN A 76 -28.23 -5.94 -7.80
CA ASN A 76 -29.03 -6.86 -8.63
C ASN A 76 -29.47 -8.18 -7.96
N PHE A 77 -29.37 -8.31 -6.64
CA PHE A 77 -29.88 -9.48 -5.92
C PHE A 77 -31.00 -9.10 -4.93
N PRO A 78 -32.12 -9.84 -4.86
CA PRO A 78 -33.28 -9.45 -4.08
C PRO A 78 -33.14 -9.72 -2.57
N TYR A 79 -31.94 -10.03 -2.06
CA TYR A 79 -31.70 -10.39 -0.65
C TYR A 79 -30.54 -9.59 -0.04
N MET A 80 -30.58 -9.39 1.28
CA MET A 80 -29.62 -8.62 2.08
C MET A 80 -29.32 -9.34 3.41
N LEU A 81 -28.08 -9.17 3.89
CA LEU A 81 -27.65 -9.68 5.19
C LEU A 81 -27.90 -8.61 6.26
N VAL A 82 -28.60 -8.98 7.32
CA VAL A 82 -28.94 -8.10 8.43
C VAL A 82 -28.51 -8.68 9.76
N ASP A 83 -28.07 -7.79 10.64
CA ASP A 83 -27.98 -8.05 12.07
C ASP A 83 -29.30 -7.56 12.70
N LEU A 84 -30.06 -8.48 13.27
CA LEU A 84 -31.26 -8.18 14.06
C LEU A 84 -30.87 -8.19 15.52
N HIS A 85 -31.02 -7.05 16.18
CA HIS A 85 -30.77 -6.90 17.61
C HIS A 85 -32.09 -6.92 18.36
N CYS A 86 -32.27 -7.92 19.21
CA CYS A 86 -33.38 -8.00 20.15
C CYS A 86 -32.85 -7.71 21.56
N HIS A 87 -33.62 -6.97 22.36
CA HIS A 87 -33.34 -6.83 23.78
C HIS A 87 -33.53 -8.18 24.51
N ASN A 88 -32.87 -8.45 25.62
CA ASN A 88 -33.16 -9.64 26.43
C ASN A 88 -34.08 -9.28 27.62
N PRO A 89 -35.39 -9.56 27.54
CA PRO A 89 -36.36 -9.32 28.60
C PRO A 89 -36.38 -10.45 29.63
N CYS A 90 -35.68 -11.56 29.38
CA CYS A 90 -35.58 -12.69 30.30
C CYS A 90 -34.56 -12.34 31.40
N THR A 91 -34.94 -11.43 32.30
CA THR A 91 -34.05 -10.81 33.30
C THR A 91 -33.33 -11.79 34.23
N LEU A 92 -33.83 -13.02 34.39
CA LEU A 92 -33.23 -14.13 35.17
C LEU A 92 -33.45 -15.54 34.56
N ALA A 93 -34.19 -15.66 33.46
CA ALA A 93 -34.53 -16.94 32.84
C ALA A 93 -33.62 -17.23 31.63
N THR A 94 -33.29 -18.50 31.40
CA THR A 94 -32.50 -18.92 30.24
C THR A 94 -33.33 -18.73 28.97
N VAL A 95 -32.81 -17.99 27.99
CA VAL A 95 -33.45 -17.92 26.67
C VAL A 95 -33.19 -19.25 25.96
N ILE A 96 -34.23 -20.08 25.81
CA ILE A 96 -34.07 -21.43 25.24
C ILE A 96 -34.10 -21.37 23.71
N LYS A 97 -34.96 -20.50 23.16
CA LYS A 97 -35.26 -20.47 21.73
C LYS A 97 -35.64 -19.07 21.27
N VAL A 98 -35.20 -18.72 20.07
CA VAL A 98 -35.56 -17.47 19.40
C VAL A 98 -36.13 -17.76 18.02
N ALA A 99 -37.22 -17.09 17.69
CA ALA A 99 -37.77 -17.04 16.35
C ALA A 99 -37.93 -15.58 15.91
N VAL A 100 -37.79 -15.32 14.62
CA VAL A 100 -38.00 -13.98 14.03
C VAL A 100 -39.12 -14.08 13.00
N THR A 101 -40.06 -13.16 13.06
CA THR A 101 -41.18 -13.04 12.11
C THR A 101 -41.38 -11.58 11.70
N THR A 102 -42.06 -11.36 10.58
CA THR A 102 -42.52 -10.04 10.15
C THR A 102 -43.85 -9.72 10.82
N LYS A 103 -44.17 -8.44 11.04
CA LYS A 103 -45.46 -8.01 11.65
C LYS A 103 -46.70 -8.37 10.80
N SER A 104 -46.52 -8.67 9.52
CA SER A 104 -47.57 -8.90 8.52
C SER A 104 -48.02 -10.37 8.38
N GLN A 105 -47.30 -11.34 8.95
CA GLN A 105 -47.57 -12.78 8.77
C GLN A 105 -48.21 -13.48 9.98
N ASN A 106 -49.06 -14.49 9.70
CA ASN A 106 -49.57 -15.43 10.70
C ASN A 106 -48.48 -16.48 11.07
N MET A 107 -48.35 -16.77 12.38
CA MET A 107 -47.20 -17.44 13.01
C MET A 107 -46.93 -18.92 12.67
N THR A 108 -47.50 -19.47 11.60
CA THR A 108 -47.29 -20.88 11.21
C THR A 108 -46.03 -21.12 10.39
N GLN A 109 -45.34 -20.08 9.90
CA GLN A 109 -44.11 -20.17 9.09
C GLN A 109 -42.88 -19.49 9.74
N SER A 110 -42.66 -19.67 11.04
CA SER A 110 -41.49 -19.08 11.71
C SER A 110 -40.25 -19.99 11.71
N SER A 111 -39.12 -19.49 11.19
CA SER A 111 -37.80 -20.09 11.38
C SER A 111 -37.34 -19.88 12.83
N SER A 112 -36.87 -20.93 13.51
CA SER A 112 -36.49 -20.86 14.92
C SER A 112 -35.14 -21.53 15.19
N VAL A 113 -34.35 -20.95 16.10
CA VAL A 113 -32.98 -21.38 16.44
C VAL A 113 -32.87 -21.56 17.95
N GLN A 114 -32.28 -22.67 18.39
CA GLN A 114 -31.94 -22.87 19.80
C GLN A 114 -30.69 -22.05 20.16
N ILE A 115 -30.73 -21.38 21.32
CA ILE A 115 -29.55 -20.68 21.85
C ILE A 115 -28.75 -21.69 22.68
N GLN A 116 -27.46 -21.84 22.38
CA GLN A 116 -26.54 -22.50 23.29
C GLN A 116 -26.16 -21.53 24.42
N SER A 117 -26.51 -21.88 25.66
CA SER A 117 -26.04 -21.19 26.86
C SER A 117 -24.56 -21.50 27.11
N PHE A 118 -23.74 -20.48 27.32
CA PHE A 118 -22.35 -20.65 27.72
C PHE A 118 -22.26 -21.00 29.21
N ASN A 119 -21.60 -22.11 29.55
CA ASN A 119 -21.19 -22.39 30.93
C ASN A 119 -19.92 -21.60 31.21
N GLU A 120 -19.98 -20.59 32.08
CA GLU A 120 -18.82 -19.74 32.45
C GLU A 120 -17.71 -20.50 33.21
N SER A 121 -17.92 -21.78 33.56
CA SER A 121 -16.98 -22.60 34.32
C SER A 121 -15.99 -23.43 33.48
N GLU A 122 -16.09 -23.44 32.15
CA GLU A 122 -15.13 -24.17 31.28
C GLU A 122 -13.90 -23.32 30.98
N SER A 123 -12.70 -23.91 31.12
CA SER A 123 -11.44 -23.28 30.71
C SER A 123 -11.46 -22.98 29.21
N PRO A 124 -10.97 -21.81 28.75
CA PRO A 124 -10.93 -21.49 27.33
C PRO A 124 -10.09 -22.52 26.57
N ARG A 125 -10.64 -23.04 25.48
CA ARG A 125 -9.97 -23.95 24.56
C ARG A 125 -8.75 -23.27 23.94
N ASP A 126 -7.65 -23.97 23.79
CA ASP A 126 -6.45 -23.33 23.22
C ASP A 126 -6.65 -23.01 21.74
N LEU A 127 -7.21 -23.96 20.95
CA LEU A 127 -7.44 -23.77 19.52
C LEU A 127 -8.86 -24.19 19.08
N THR A 128 -9.56 -23.28 18.39
CA THR A 128 -10.85 -23.56 17.76
C THR A 128 -10.84 -23.18 16.29
N VAL A 129 -11.47 -24.00 15.44
CA VAL A 129 -11.49 -23.83 13.98
C VAL A 129 -12.92 -23.66 13.49
N CYS A 130 -13.14 -22.82 12.49
CA CYS A 130 -14.43 -22.59 11.85
C CYS A 130 -14.30 -22.63 10.34
N ILE A 131 -14.97 -23.59 9.72
CA ILE A 131 -14.96 -23.87 8.29
C ILE A 131 -16.29 -23.42 7.70
N SER A 132 -16.31 -22.42 6.82
CA SER A 132 -17.50 -22.06 6.04
C SER A 132 -17.54 -22.84 4.74
N ALA A 133 -18.40 -23.85 4.67
CA ALA A 133 -18.59 -24.81 3.59
C ALA A 133 -19.92 -24.58 2.83
N PHE A 134 -20.11 -23.37 2.29
CA PHE A 134 -21.31 -23.03 1.50
C PHE A 134 -21.17 -23.30 -0.01
N SER A 135 -19.99 -23.75 -0.49
CA SER A 135 -19.75 -24.20 -1.86
C SER A 135 -19.52 -25.72 -1.93
N SER A 136 -19.56 -26.30 -3.14
CA SER A 136 -19.43 -27.74 -3.37
C SER A 136 -18.02 -28.26 -3.03
N TYR A 137 -17.79 -28.63 -1.77
CA TYR A 137 -16.57 -29.32 -1.35
C TYR A 137 -16.42 -30.67 -2.05
N ASN A 138 -15.21 -31.00 -2.50
CA ASN A 138 -14.86 -32.39 -2.76
C ASN A 138 -14.73 -33.11 -1.39
N ARG A 139 -15.43 -34.23 -1.24
CA ARG A 139 -15.42 -35.11 -0.05
C ARG A 139 -14.01 -35.37 0.50
N ARG A 140 -13.00 -35.50 -0.38
CA ARG A 140 -11.60 -35.73 0.02
C ARG A 140 -10.96 -34.50 0.69
N GLN A 141 -11.28 -33.29 0.21
CA GLN A 141 -10.70 -32.04 0.72
C GLN A 141 -11.23 -31.67 2.11
N LEU A 142 -12.54 -31.83 2.35
CA LEU A 142 -13.11 -31.54 3.68
C LEU A 142 -12.51 -32.49 4.75
N LEU A 143 -12.28 -33.76 4.40
CA LEU A 143 -11.60 -34.72 5.28
C LEU A 143 -10.14 -34.35 5.55
N GLN A 144 -9.40 -33.95 4.51
CA GLN A 144 -8.02 -33.50 4.66
C GLN A 144 -7.94 -32.27 5.57
N HIS A 145 -8.87 -31.31 5.43
CA HIS A 145 -8.96 -30.15 6.31
C HIS A 145 -9.26 -30.55 7.76
N VAL A 146 -10.33 -31.30 8.01
CA VAL A 146 -10.71 -31.72 9.38
C VAL A 146 -9.57 -32.51 10.03
N SER A 147 -8.96 -33.46 9.30
CA SER A 147 -7.81 -34.23 9.78
C SER A 147 -6.60 -33.35 10.08
N ALA A 148 -6.25 -32.42 9.19
CA ALA A 148 -5.14 -31.49 9.39
C ALA A 148 -5.36 -30.62 10.63
N TYR A 149 -6.57 -30.12 10.86
CA TYR A 149 -6.88 -29.31 12.05
C TYR A 149 -6.81 -30.10 13.34
N GLN A 150 -7.19 -31.37 13.34
CA GLN A 150 -7.01 -32.25 14.49
C GLN A 150 -5.52 -32.46 14.80
N HIS A 151 -4.69 -32.64 13.76
CA HIS A 151 -3.23 -32.75 13.93
C HIS A 151 -2.57 -31.44 14.41
N LEU A 152 -3.18 -30.29 14.10
CA LEU A 152 -2.76 -28.98 14.61
C LEU A 152 -3.20 -28.73 16.07
N GLY A 153 -3.88 -29.69 16.72
CA GLY A 153 -4.33 -29.56 18.09
C GLY A 153 -5.65 -28.82 18.26
N ALA A 154 -6.49 -28.73 17.22
CA ALA A 154 -7.82 -28.12 17.35
C ALA A 154 -8.66 -28.89 18.37
N GLU A 155 -9.09 -28.21 19.43
CA GLU A 155 -9.96 -28.77 20.46
C GLU A 155 -11.44 -28.76 20.03
N LYS A 156 -11.80 -27.84 19.11
CA LYS A 156 -13.14 -27.76 18.51
C LYS A 156 -13.10 -27.28 17.06
N ILE A 157 -13.91 -27.86 16.19
CA ILE A 157 -14.06 -27.48 14.78
C ILE A 157 -15.55 -27.26 14.45
N TYR A 158 -15.93 -26.04 14.10
CA TYR A 158 -17.26 -25.69 13.60
C TYR A 158 -17.29 -25.76 12.07
N ILE A 159 -18.32 -26.37 11.48
CA ILE A 159 -18.51 -26.46 10.03
C ILE A 159 -19.86 -25.82 9.69
N TYR A 160 -19.83 -24.67 9.02
CA TYR A 160 -21.01 -23.94 8.56
C TYR A 160 -21.38 -24.37 7.14
N GLN A 161 -22.63 -24.74 6.90
CA GLN A 161 -23.06 -25.31 5.60
C GLN A 161 -24.54 -25.03 5.29
N SER A 162 -24.98 -25.35 4.07
CA SER A 162 -26.38 -25.16 3.63
C SER A 162 -27.14 -26.49 3.41
N GLU A 163 -26.55 -27.43 2.68
CA GLU A 163 -26.98 -28.82 2.58
C GLU A 163 -25.75 -29.70 2.35
N THR A 164 -25.79 -30.91 2.89
CA THR A 164 -24.77 -31.94 2.63
C THR A 164 -25.45 -33.16 2.09
N SER A 165 -24.84 -33.81 1.11
CA SER A 165 -25.30 -35.13 0.66
C SER A 165 -25.41 -36.08 1.86
N VAL A 166 -26.33 -37.04 1.79
CA VAL A 166 -26.53 -38.05 2.84
C VAL A 166 -25.20 -38.78 3.15
N GLU A 167 -24.31 -38.96 2.17
CA GLU A 167 -22.97 -39.51 2.42
C GLU A 167 -22.07 -38.60 3.26
N THR A 168 -22.13 -37.28 3.05
CA THR A 168 -21.31 -36.32 3.81
C THR A 168 -21.79 -36.21 5.25
N GLN A 169 -23.10 -36.27 5.49
CA GLN A 169 -23.67 -36.33 6.85
C GLN A 169 -23.30 -37.62 7.59
N LYS A 170 -23.43 -38.79 6.94
CA LYS A 170 -23.01 -40.08 7.49
C LYS A 170 -21.50 -40.13 7.79
N MET A 171 -20.71 -39.36 7.05
CA MET A 171 -19.26 -39.26 7.24
C MET A 171 -18.88 -38.31 8.38
N LEU A 172 -19.46 -37.12 8.44
CA LEU A 172 -19.28 -36.18 9.55
C LEU A 172 -19.78 -36.78 10.87
N ALA A 173 -20.75 -37.71 10.84
CA ALA A 173 -21.21 -38.46 12.01
C ALA A 173 -20.07 -39.16 12.78
N LYS A 174 -19.06 -39.69 12.06
CA LYS A 174 -17.89 -40.33 12.70
C LYS A 174 -17.00 -39.34 13.48
N PHE A 175 -17.02 -38.06 13.11
CA PHE A 175 -16.30 -36.99 13.82
C PHE A 175 -17.18 -36.34 14.91
N LEU A 176 -18.51 -36.35 14.73
CA LEU A 176 -19.51 -35.90 15.70
C LEU A 176 -19.56 -36.82 16.95
N GLU A 177 -19.38 -38.14 16.79
CA GLU A 177 -19.34 -39.11 17.90
C GLU A 177 -18.23 -38.84 18.95
N LYS A 178 -17.18 -38.09 18.57
CA LYS A 178 -16.07 -37.70 19.45
C LYS A 178 -16.19 -36.28 20.03
N GLY A 179 -17.29 -35.56 19.77
CA GLY A 179 -17.57 -34.21 20.29
C GLY A 179 -16.72 -33.06 19.71
N CYS A 180 -15.75 -33.37 18.84
CA CYS A 180 -14.76 -32.43 18.34
C CYS A 180 -15.24 -31.56 17.16
N VAL A 181 -16.14 -32.08 16.31
CA VAL A 181 -16.73 -31.34 15.19
C VAL A 181 -18.17 -30.96 15.51
N GLU A 182 -18.59 -29.74 15.18
CA GLU A 182 -19.96 -29.28 15.27
C GLU A 182 -20.42 -28.68 13.94
N VAL A 183 -21.55 -29.16 13.42
CA VAL A 183 -22.05 -28.75 12.11
C VAL A 183 -23.20 -27.76 12.29
N ILE A 184 -23.06 -26.55 11.74
CA ILE A 184 -24.04 -25.48 11.79
C ILE A 184 -24.68 -25.35 10.40
N ASN A 185 -25.96 -25.72 10.28
CA ASN A 185 -26.67 -25.71 9.00
C ASN A 185 -27.54 -24.45 8.85
N TRP A 186 -27.28 -23.63 7.84
CA TRP A 186 -27.96 -22.36 7.54
C TRP A 186 -29.10 -22.47 6.53
N LYS A 187 -29.35 -23.63 5.91
CA LYS A 187 -30.48 -23.90 4.98
C LYS A 187 -30.72 -22.79 3.93
N VAL A 188 -29.68 -22.32 3.25
CA VAL A 188 -29.72 -21.23 2.25
C VAL A 188 -29.84 -21.69 0.79
N ASP A 189 -30.02 -22.99 0.53
CA ASP A 189 -29.97 -23.59 -0.82
C ASP A 189 -31.05 -23.09 -1.78
N ALA A 190 -32.23 -22.75 -1.25
CA ALA A 190 -33.31 -22.16 -2.03
C ALA A 190 -32.95 -20.79 -2.62
N ILE A 191 -31.98 -20.09 -2.01
CA ILE A 191 -31.50 -18.76 -2.42
C ILE A 191 -30.24 -18.88 -3.30
N LEU A 192 -29.49 -19.97 -3.19
CA LEU A 192 -28.19 -20.18 -3.87
C LEU A 192 -28.30 -20.59 -5.35
N ARG A 193 -29.49 -20.89 -5.88
CA ARG A 193 -29.69 -21.24 -7.30
C ARG A 193 -30.31 -20.04 -8.07
N PRO A 194 -29.63 -19.38 -9.04
CA PRO A 194 -28.29 -19.62 -9.61
C PRO A 194 -27.25 -18.50 -9.31
N ALA A 195 -26.03 -18.93 -8.99
CA ALA A 195 -24.73 -18.30 -9.29
C ALA A 195 -24.52 -16.79 -8.98
N ALA A 196 -24.79 -16.34 -7.75
CA ALA A 196 -24.23 -15.08 -7.24
C ALA A 196 -23.02 -15.39 -6.34
N THR A 197 -21.81 -15.37 -6.90
CA THR A 197 -20.52 -15.47 -6.15
C THR A 197 -20.46 -14.49 -4.98
N ASP A 198 -21.04 -13.29 -5.15
CA ASP A 198 -21.11 -12.26 -4.12
C ASP A 198 -21.98 -12.65 -2.91
N LEU A 199 -23.00 -13.48 -3.10
CA LEU A 199 -23.85 -13.98 -2.02
C LEU A 199 -23.13 -15.05 -1.19
N ILE A 200 -22.38 -15.93 -1.84
CA ILE A 200 -21.57 -16.95 -1.14
C ILE A 200 -20.54 -16.28 -0.24
N GLN A 201 -19.85 -15.24 -0.74
CA GLN A 201 -18.90 -14.47 0.05
C GLN A 201 -19.57 -13.78 1.26
N ALA A 202 -20.74 -13.18 1.07
CA ALA A 202 -21.49 -12.57 2.16
C ALA A 202 -21.93 -13.60 3.23
N LEU A 203 -22.30 -14.81 2.82
CA LEU A 203 -22.65 -15.91 3.72
C LEU A 203 -21.44 -16.44 4.50
N GLN A 204 -20.28 -16.54 3.86
CA GLN A 204 -19.03 -16.90 4.53
C GLN A 204 -18.65 -15.88 5.61
N TRP A 205 -18.74 -14.58 5.31
CA TRP A 205 -18.50 -13.51 6.28
C TRP A 205 -19.46 -13.60 7.46
N ALA A 206 -20.72 -13.90 7.21
CA ALA A 206 -21.72 -14.06 8.25
C ALA A 206 -21.43 -15.27 9.16
N ALA A 207 -21.02 -16.42 8.58
CA ALA A 207 -20.61 -17.60 9.34
C ALA A 207 -19.37 -17.36 10.20
N TRP A 208 -18.37 -16.67 9.67
CA TRP A 208 -17.17 -16.30 10.43
C TRP A 208 -17.47 -15.37 11.58
N ARG A 209 -18.33 -14.36 11.38
CA ARG A 209 -18.78 -13.48 12.46
C ARG A 209 -19.49 -14.29 13.54
N ASP A 210 -20.45 -15.14 13.18
CA ASP A 210 -21.13 -16.01 14.12
C ASP A 210 -20.14 -16.90 14.91
N CYS A 211 -19.13 -17.47 14.24
CA CYS A 211 -18.07 -18.24 14.89
C CYS A 211 -17.24 -17.41 15.89
N ILE A 212 -16.82 -16.21 15.51
CA ILE A 212 -16.07 -15.30 16.40
C ILE A 212 -16.94 -14.98 17.62
N TYR A 213 -18.22 -14.70 17.41
CA TYR A 213 -19.16 -14.41 18.49
C TYR A 213 -19.32 -15.60 19.43
N ARG A 214 -19.53 -16.80 18.89
CA ARG A 214 -19.63 -18.04 19.67
C ARG A 214 -18.38 -18.31 20.49
N ASN A 215 -17.19 -18.06 19.95
CA ASN A 215 -15.94 -18.43 20.60
C ASN A 215 -15.26 -17.26 21.34
N LYS A 216 -15.96 -16.12 21.48
CA LYS A 216 -15.42 -14.91 22.11
C LYS A 216 -14.94 -15.12 23.54
N ARG A 217 -15.54 -16.02 24.31
CA ARG A 217 -15.10 -16.38 25.68
C ARG A 217 -14.55 -17.81 25.79
N GLY A 218 -14.91 -18.70 24.86
CA GLY A 218 -14.57 -20.13 24.93
C GLY A 218 -13.25 -20.57 24.28
N SER A 219 -12.53 -19.68 23.57
CA SER A 219 -11.28 -20.03 22.88
C SER A 219 -10.18 -18.96 23.01
N GLN A 220 -8.91 -19.37 23.03
CA GLN A 220 -7.72 -18.50 23.02
C GLN A 220 -7.27 -18.17 21.59
N ASN A 221 -7.23 -19.18 20.71
CA ASN A 221 -6.89 -19.05 19.30
C ASN A 221 -8.06 -19.49 18.42
N LEU A 222 -8.31 -18.74 17.34
CA LEU A 222 -9.38 -19.03 16.39
C LEU A 222 -8.82 -19.19 14.99
N ILE A 223 -9.27 -20.19 14.25
CA ILE A 223 -8.99 -20.36 12.82
C ILE A 223 -10.27 -20.17 12.02
N LEU A 224 -10.25 -19.29 11.03
CA LEU A 224 -11.35 -19.13 10.07
C LEU A 224 -10.90 -19.68 8.71
N ALA A 225 -11.71 -20.55 8.12
CA ALA A 225 -11.46 -21.20 6.84
C ALA A 225 -12.69 -21.08 5.93
N ALA A 226 -12.47 -20.89 4.63
CA ALA A 226 -13.52 -20.80 3.60
C ALA A 226 -13.35 -21.81 2.46
N SER A 227 -14.41 -21.92 1.64
CA SER A 227 -14.61 -22.96 0.64
C SER A 227 -14.50 -22.50 -0.82
N ASP A 228 -14.26 -21.21 -1.08
CA ASP A 228 -14.16 -20.67 -2.43
C ASP A 228 -12.86 -19.89 -2.66
N GLN A 229 -12.69 -19.47 -3.91
CA GLN A 229 -11.53 -18.77 -4.46
C GLN A 229 -11.34 -17.35 -3.91
N ASN A 230 -12.33 -16.81 -3.17
CA ASN A 230 -12.37 -15.42 -2.76
C ASN A 230 -12.26 -15.29 -1.23
N GLY A 231 -11.07 -15.59 -0.69
CA GLY A 231 -10.74 -15.31 0.70
C GLY A 231 -10.83 -13.82 1.06
N LEU A 232 -10.73 -13.54 2.35
CA LEU A 232 -10.86 -12.22 3.02
C LEU A 232 -10.05 -11.06 2.40
N PHE A 233 -9.07 -11.36 1.53
CA PHE A 233 -8.18 -10.41 0.88
C PHE A 233 -8.14 -10.53 -0.66
N THR A 234 -8.95 -11.39 -1.28
CA THR A 234 -8.92 -11.62 -2.73
C THR A 234 -10.25 -11.23 -3.38
N LYS A 235 -10.26 -10.08 -4.05
CA LYS A 235 -11.20 -9.87 -5.16
C LYS A 235 -10.59 -10.53 -6.41
N GLY A 236 -10.97 -11.77 -6.69
CA GLY A 236 -11.02 -12.30 -8.06
C GLY A 236 -9.90 -13.21 -8.57
N TYR A 237 -9.36 -14.17 -7.80
CA TYR A 237 -8.47 -15.20 -8.35
C TYR A 237 -8.59 -16.57 -7.67
N ALA A 238 -8.37 -17.62 -8.45
CA ALA A 238 -8.63 -19.01 -8.10
C ALA A 238 -7.67 -19.64 -7.07
N TRP A 239 -8.04 -19.69 -5.78
CA TRP A 239 -7.31 -20.46 -4.76
C TRP A 239 -8.24 -21.25 -3.85
N THR A 240 -8.10 -22.58 -3.80
CA THR A 240 -8.86 -23.44 -2.87
C THR A 240 -8.15 -23.56 -1.52
N GLY A 241 -8.80 -23.06 -0.45
CA GLY A 241 -8.39 -23.28 0.93
C GLY A 241 -7.47 -22.18 1.46
N MET A 242 -8.07 -21.15 2.08
CA MET A 242 -7.33 -20.14 2.85
C MET A 242 -7.48 -20.47 4.34
N LEU A 243 -6.37 -20.75 5.02
CA LEU A 243 -6.29 -20.89 6.47
C LEU A 243 -5.98 -19.51 7.06
N GLN A 244 -6.78 -19.02 8.01
CA GLN A 244 -6.49 -17.79 8.75
C GLN A 244 -6.45 -18.09 10.24
N VAL A 245 -5.27 -17.97 10.85
CA VAL A 245 -5.11 -18.13 12.31
C VAL A 245 -5.11 -16.76 12.98
N PHE A 246 -5.91 -16.60 14.03
CA PHE A 246 -6.00 -15.39 14.86
C PHE A 246 -5.58 -15.72 16.30
N ARG A 247 -4.67 -14.90 16.86
CA ARG A 247 -4.43 -14.83 18.31
C ARG A 247 -5.27 -13.68 18.87
N LYS A 248 -6.04 -13.96 19.91
CA LYS A 248 -7.12 -13.10 20.43
C LYS A 248 -6.60 -11.94 21.28
N GLU A 249 -6.47 -10.74 20.71
CA GLU A 249 -6.59 -9.46 21.44
C GLU A 249 -7.27 -8.39 20.55
N ASN A 250 -8.20 -7.60 21.15
CA ASN A 250 -9.00 -6.48 20.59
C ASN A 250 -8.82 -6.15 19.09
N PHE A 251 -9.54 -6.88 18.24
CA PHE A 251 -9.37 -6.87 16.79
C PHE A 251 -10.33 -5.92 16.05
N SER A 252 -9.81 -5.12 15.12
CA SER A 252 -10.55 -4.32 14.13
C SER A 252 -9.81 -4.39 12.78
N ILE A 253 -10.50 -4.88 11.74
CA ILE A 253 -9.93 -5.09 10.39
C ILE A 253 -9.44 -3.78 9.75
N ASN A 254 -9.99 -2.64 10.16
CA ASN A 254 -9.74 -1.35 9.51
C ASN A 254 -8.35 -0.75 9.84
N ASP A 255 -7.62 -1.32 10.81
CA ASP A 255 -6.44 -0.70 11.43
C ASP A 255 -5.10 -1.38 11.05
N MET A 256 -5.10 -2.21 9.98
CA MET A 256 -4.02 -3.16 9.68
C MET A 256 -3.32 -2.89 8.33
N GLU A 257 -1.98 -3.00 8.29
CA GLU A 257 -1.14 -2.96 7.07
C GLU A 257 -0.15 -4.15 7.06
N VAL A 258 -0.06 -4.89 5.94
CA VAL A 258 0.86 -6.04 5.79
C VAL A 258 2.25 -5.51 5.44
N ARG A 259 3.28 -5.77 6.27
CA ARG A 259 4.63 -5.26 6.04
C ARG A 259 5.70 -6.30 5.75
N ASP A 260 5.72 -7.43 6.47
CA ASP A 260 6.77 -8.46 6.29
C ASP A 260 6.21 -9.83 5.92
N CYS A 261 6.94 -10.53 5.05
CA CYS A 261 6.64 -11.87 4.56
C CYS A 261 7.77 -12.86 4.84
N ALA A 262 7.50 -13.92 5.59
CA ALA A 262 8.43 -15.03 5.77
C ALA A 262 7.81 -16.34 5.24
N ARG A 263 8.49 -16.98 4.29
CA ARG A 263 8.07 -18.23 3.64
C ARG A 263 8.70 -19.43 4.33
N TYR A 264 7.89 -20.41 4.74
CA TYR A 264 8.34 -21.72 5.19
C TYR A 264 7.65 -22.83 4.36
N VAL A 265 8.43 -23.58 3.59
CA VAL A 265 7.94 -24.72 2.82
C VAL A 265 8.14 -25.98 3.67
N ALA A 266 7.05 -26.60 4.12
CA ALA A 266 7.13 -27.94 4.70
C ALA A 266 7.18 -28.96 3.56
N THR A 267 8.28 -29.70 3.43
CA THR A 267 8.41 -30.75 2.41
C THR A 267 7.62 -32.00 2.81
N SER A 268 7.05 -32.70 1.82
CA SER A 268 6.28 -33.94 2.01
C SER A 268 7.03 -35.06 2.75
N ASP A 269 8.35 -34.94 2.90
CA ASP A 269 9.18 -35.88 3.67
C ASP A 269 8.94 -35.82 5.19
N ASP A 270 8.44 -34.70 5.73
CA ASP A 270 8.11 -34.59 7.16
C ASP A 270 6.74 -35.22 7.50
N ALA A 271 5.80 -35.19 6.56
CA ALA A 271 4.47 -35.81 6.72
C ALA A 271 4.48 -37.31 6.39
N SER A 272 5.25 -37.73 5.38
CA SER A 272 5.31 -39.13 4.92
C SER A 272 6.18 -40.04 5.79
N ARG A 273 7.14 -39.49 6.57
CA ARG A 273 7.89 -40.26 7.57
C ARG A 273 7.04 -40.74 8.75
N GLN A 274 5.87 -40.15 8.99
CA GLN A 274 4.95 -40.57 10.05
C GLN A 274 3.81 -41.46 9.56
N GLU A 275 3.40 -41.39 8.29
CA GLU A 275 2.33 -42.25 7.74
C GLU A 275 2.67 -43.75 7.77
N LYS A 276 3.96 -44.12 7.75
CA LYS A 276 4.37 -45.53 7.87
C LYS A 276 4.37 -46.09 9.30
N SER A 277 3.99 -45.30 10.32
CA SER A 277 4.02 -45.74 11.72
C SER A 277 2.65 -45.85 12.41
N THR A 278 1.55 -45.46 11.76
CA THR A 278 0.23 -45.39 12.42
C THR A 278 -0.91 -45.93 11.56
N GLU A 279 -0.87 -47.22 11.25
CA GLU A 279 -2.11 -47.96 10.92
C GLU A 279 -2.95 -48.31 12.17
N GLY A 280 -2.61 -47.78 13.37
CA GLY A 280 -3.30 -48.12 14.63
C GLY A 280 -3.60 -46.99 15.61
N ALA A 281 -3.22 -45.73 15.35
CA ALA A 281 -3.42 -44.64 16.31
C ALA A 281 -4.33 -43.53 15.74
N GLN A 282 -5.63 -43.60 16.05
CA GLN A 282 -6.55 -42.48 15.80
C GLN A 282 -6.25 -41.34 16.80
N ALA A 283 -5.67 -40.23 16.34
CA ALA A 283 -5.44 -39.04 17.15
C ALA A 283 -6.75 -38.52 17.80
N ARG A 284 -6.71 -38.24 19.11
CA ARG A 284 -7.79 -37.53 19.83
C ARG A 284 -7.57 -36.02 19.70
N CYS A 285 -8.65 -35.23 19.71
CA CYS A 285 -8.54 -33.78 19.67
C CYS A 285 -7.84 -33.25 20.94
N GLY A 286 -6.86 -32.36 20.77
CA GLY A 286 -6.08 -31.76 21.87
C GLY A 286 -4.73 -32.45 22.19
N ASP A 287 -4.41 -33.61 21.61
CA ASP A 287 -3.24 -34.42 22.01
C ASP A 287 -1.93 -34.16 21.20
N ALA A 288 -1.90 -33.15 20.32
CA ALA A 288 -0.71 -32.86 19.51
C ALA A 288 0.20 -31.79 20.15
N PRO A 289 1.54 -31.94 20.08
CA PRO A 289 2.45 -30.92 20.58
C PRO A 289 2.32 -29.65 19.73
N ILE A 290 1.79 -28.58 20.34
CA ILE A 290 1.65 -27.24 19.74
C ILE A 290 2.96 -26.87 19.04
N MET A 291 2.93 -26.78 17.72
CA MET A 291 4.06 -26.34 16.89
C MET A 291 4.64 -25.03 17.46
N PRO A 292 5.98 -24.87 17.50
CA PRO A 292 6.62 -23.65 18.01
C PRO A 292 6.15 -22.34 17.33
N LEU A 293 5.61 -22.46 16.12
CA LEU A 293 5.09 -21.37 15.28
C LEU A 293 3.94 -20.57 15.91
N LEU A 294 3.08 -21.20 16.74
CA LEU A 294 1.94 -20.52 17.39
C LEU A 294 2.30 -19.86 18.73
N ARG A 295 3.51 -20.07 19.25
CA ARG A 295 3.95 -19.53 20.55
C ARG A 295 4.52 -18.12 20.51
N THR A 296 4.71 -17.56 19.32
CA THR A 296 5.21 -16.19 19.14
C THR A 296 4.06 -15.21 18.94
N ASN A 297 4.27 -13.91 19.16
CA ASN A 297 3.30 -12.82 18.91
C ASN A 297 3.00 -12.65 17.41
N THR A 298 2.54 -13.72 16.76
CA THR A 298 2.26 -13.79 15.34
C THR A 298 0.77 -13.58 15.12
N THR A 299 0.43 -12.61 14.26
CA THR A 299 -0.95 -12.19 14.03
C THR A 299 -1.65 -13.01 12.93
N PHE A 300 -0.92 -13.66 12.00
CA PHE A 300 -1.50 -14.52 10.94
C PHE A 300 -0.58 -15.66 10.48
N ALA A 301 -1.17 -16.81 10.14
CA ALA A 301 -0.52 -17.91 9.40
C ALA A 301 -1.45 -18.42 8.27
N VAL A 302 -0.90 -18.69 7.09
CA VAL A 302 -1.61 -19.19 5.90
C VAL A 302 -1.14 -20.59 5.52
N LEU A 303 -2.09 -21.47 5.17
CA LEU A 303 -1.88 -22.83 4.67
C LEU A 303 -2.64 -22.95 3.34
N THR A 304 -2.02 -23.51 2.30
CA THR A 304 -2.61 -23.67 0.96
C THR A 304 -2.41 -25.10 0.43
N LEU A 305 -3.40 -25.62 -0.32
CA LEU A 305 -3.41 -26.94 -0.96
C LEU A 305 -3.77 -26.80 -2.47
N ALA A 306 -2.78 -26.42 -3.31
CA ALA A 306 -2.76 -26.44 -4.81
C ALA A 306 -3.85 -25.62 -5.57
N ALA A 307 -3.77 -25.18 -6.84
CA ALA A 307 -2.75 -24.88 -7.86
C ALA A 307 -3.36 -23.79 -8.81
N GLU A 308 -2.52 -23.12 -9.64
CA GLU A 308 -2.90 -22.02 -10.57
C GLU A 308 -4.00 -22.36 -11.60
N PRO A 309 -4.73 -21.31 -12.04
CA PRO A 309 -4.75 -20.99 -13.46
C PRO A 309 -4.27 -19.56 -13.72
N SER A 310 -3.29 -19.48 -14.61
CA SER A 310 -2.64 -18.31 -15.16
C SER A 310 -3.60 -17.23 -15.71
N THR A 311 -3.08 -16.00 -15.72
CA THR A 311 -3.47 -14.79 -16.48
C THR A 311 -4.30 -13.73 -15.75
N LYS A 312 -3.63 -12.82 -15.01
CA LYS A 312 -3.78 -11.34 -15.13
C LYS A 312 -2.84 -10.56 -14.20
N LYS A 313 -2.48 -9.35 -14.65
CA LYS A 313 -1.38 -8.45 -14.24
C LYS A 313 -1.38 -7.88 -12.80
N ASN A 314 -2.25 -8.30 -11.89
CA ASN A 314 -2.29 -7.75 -10.52
C ASN A 314 -2.29 -8.87 -9.48
N LEU A 315 -1.09 -9.28 -9.04
CA LEU A 315 -0.91 -10.20 -7.92
C LEU A 315 -1.14 -9.43 -6.61
N SER A 316 -2.02 -9.95 -5.74
CA SER A 316 -2.18 -9.42 -4.37
C SER A 316 -0.87 -9.50 -3.57
N PRO A 317 -0.68 -8.74 -2.49
CA PRO A 317 0.51 -8.84 -1.63
C PRO A 317 0.78 -10.28 -1.17
N LEU A 318 -0.28 -11.06 -0.94
CA LEU A 318 -0.21 -12.48 -0.60
C LEU A 318 0.28 -13.37 -1.76
N ALA A 319 -0.13 -13.06 -2.99
CA ALA A 319 0.31 -13.77 -4.19
C ALA A 319 1.78 -13.44 -4.55
N GLN A 320 2.24 -12.23 -4.21
CA GLN A 320 3.66 -11.85 -4.29
C GLN A 320 4.51 -12.62 -3.25
N CYS A 321 3.96 -12.90 -2.07
CA CYS A 321 4.58 -13.71 -1.03
C CYS A 321 4.79 -15.19 -1.39
N LEU A 322 3.82 -15.80 -2.10
CA LEU A 322 3.83 -17.24 -2.42
C LEU A 322 4.90 -17.61 -3.47
N GLY A 323 5.18 -16.71 -4.42
CA GLY A 323 6.02 -16.98 -5.57
C GLY A 323 5.41 -18.03 -6.52
N SER A 324 5.85 -18.06 -7.78
CA SER A 324 5.31 -18.92 -8.85
C SER A 324 5.70 -20.41 -8.76
N THR A 325 6.12 -20.91 -7.59
CA THR A 325 6.88 -22.18 -7.48
C THR A 325 6.26 -23.26 -6.58
N ALA A 326 5.04 -23.11 -6.09
CA ALA A 326 4.40 -24.16 -5.28
C ALA A 326 3.88 -25.30 -6.16
N SER A 327 4.43 -26.52 -5.99
CA SER A 327 3.98 -27.71 -6.71
C SER A 327 2.63 -28.23 -6.17
N GLN A 328 1.91 -28.99 -7.00
CA GLN A 328 0.52 -29.45 -6.81
C GLN A 328 0.25 -30.30 -5.55
N GLU A 329 1.24 -30.59 -4.71
CA GLU A 329 1.13 -31.52 -3.57
C GLU A 329 1.81 -31.03 -2.28
N GLN A 330 2.26 -29.76 -2.22
CA GLN A 330 2.97 -29.23 -1.05
C GLN A 330 2.09 -28.32 -0.18
N VAL A 331 2.05 -28.61 1.13
CA VAL A 331 1.50 -27.71 2.15
C VAL A 331 2.54 -26.64 2.47
N THR A 332 2.28 -25.40 2.06
CA THR A 332 3.18 -24.27 2.33
C THR A 332 2.65 -23.42 3.49
N PHE A 333 3.50 -23.12 4.47
CA PHE A 333 3.19 -22.24 5.59
C PHE A 333 3.76 -20.84 5.32
N ILE A 334 2.92 -19.82 5.41
CA ILE A 334 3.38 -18.42 5.31
C ILE A 334 3.10 -17.71 6.62
N GLN A 335 4.14 -17.09 7.18
CA GLN A 335 4.04 -16.22 8.34
C GLN A 335 4.01 -14.76 7.86
N LEU A 336 2.98 -14.03 8.27
CA LEU A 336 2.81 -12.61 7.94
C LEU A 336 2.90 -11.78 9.23
N ARG A 337 3.65 -10.68 9.17
CA ARG A 337 3.65 -9.66 10.21
C ARG A 337 2.75 -8.51 9.79
N ILE A 338 1.73 -8.23 10.60
CA ILE A 338 0.88 -7.04 10.45
C ILE A 338 1.10 -6.15 11.67
N GLU A 339 1.43 -4.89 11.43
CA GLU A 339 1.54 -3.85 12.46
C GLU A 339 0.23 -3.06 12.54
N GLU A 340 -0.20 -2.71 13.76
CA GLU A 340 -1.21 -1.66 13.94
C GLU A 340 -0.65 -0.36 13.36
N LYS A 341 -1.44 0.36 12.57
CA LYS A 341 -1.07 1.71 12.15
C LYS A 341 -0.69 2.53 13.39
N GLU A 342 0.50 3.13 13.40
CA GLU A 342 0.86 4.12 14.41
C GLU A 342 -0.30 5.12 14.52
N LYS A 343 -0.82 5.34 15.73
CA LYS A 343 -1.81 6.40 16.00
C LYS A 343 -1.13 7.76 15.85
N THR A 344 -0.87 8.17 14.63
CA THR A 344 -0.74 9.58 14.30
C THR A 344 -2.07 10.27 14.61
N SER A 345 -1.99 11.50 15.12
CA SER A 345 -3.16 12.30 15.48
C SER A 345 -3.97 12.63 14.22
N SER A 346 -4.94 11.77 13.89
CA SER A 346 -5.94 11.96 12.84
C SER A 346 -6.51 13.39 12.84
N LEU A 347 -6.43 14.08 11.69
CA LEU A 347 -6.94 15.46 11.54
C LEU A 347 -8.46 15.51 11.64
N VAL A 348 -9.16 14.54 11.05
CA VAL A 348 -10.62 14.43 11.12
C VAL A 348 -11.00 13.66 12.38
N LYS A 349 -11.90 14.22 13.19
CA LYS A 349 -12.29 13.66 14.48
C LYS A 349 -13.81 13.58 14.62
N PRO A 350 -14.40 12.42 14.93
CA PRO A 350 -15.84 12.29 15.13
C PRO A 350 -16.26 12.89 16.46
N VAL A 351 -17.37 13.63 16.46
CA VAL A 351 -18.00 14.09 17.70
C VAL A 351 -18.90 12.98 18.22
N ARG A 352 -18.66 12.53 19.46
CA ARG A 352 -19.43 11.44 20.07
C ARG A 352 -20.93 11.78 20.09
N ASP A 353 -21.75 10.79 19.76
CA ASP A 353 -23.21 10.89 19.77
C ASP A 353 -23.78 11.98 18.84
N ALA A 354 -22.99 12.42 17.85
CA ALA A 354 -23.40 13.41 16.85
C ALA A 354 -23.17 12.87 15.43
N GLN A 355 -24.02 13.27 14.49
CA GLN A 355 -23.78 13.06 13.06
C GLN A 355 -22.89 14.16 12.49
N ALA A 356 -21.75 14.40 13.16
CA ALA A 356 -20.80 15.45 12.85
C ALA A 356 -19.34 15.01 13.11
N LEU A 357 -18.45 15.46 12.24
CA LEU A 357 -17.01 15.39 12.37
C LEU A 357 -16.45 16.81 12.44
N VAL A 358 -15.37 17.00 13.18
CA VAL A 358 -14.63 18.27 13.25
C VAL A 358 -13.19 18.07 12.78
N VAL A 359 -12.62 19.09 12.14
CA VAL A 359 -11.30 19.04 11.50
C VAL A 359 -10.33 19.95 12.24
N THR A 360 -10.53 21.26 12.15
CA THR A 360 -9.63 22.28 12.71
C THR A 360 -10.42 23.47 13.21
N ALA A 361 -9.90 24.19 14.21
CA ALA A 361 -10.46 25.43 14.72
C ALA A 361 -9.58 26.64 14.36
N PHE A 362 -10.22 27.79 14.12
CA PHE A 362 -9.63 29.05 13.70
C PHE A 362 -10.30 30.21 14.43
N TYR A 363 -9.63 31.34 14.51
CA TYR A 363 -10.17 32.59 15.01
C TYR A 363 -10.56 33.52 13.86
N GLU A 364 -11.84 33.90 13.80
CA GLU A 364 -12.42 34.75 12.76
C GLU A 364 -12.76 36.12 13.35
N ASP A 365 -11.90 37.10 13.05
CA ASP A 365 -12.04 38.48 13.49
C ASP A 365 -12.18 39.50 12.35
N ARG A 366 -12.36 39.03 11.11
CA ARG A 366 -12.64 39.92 9.97
C ARG A 366 -14.02 40.55 10.12
N GLN A 367 -14.16 41.78 9.62
CA GLN A 367 -15.42 42.56 9.68
C GLN A 367 -15.97 42.73 11.10
N GLN A 368 -15.11 42.92 12.11
CA GLN A 368 -15.50 43.09 13.52
C GLN A 368 -16.27 41.88 14.10
N LYS A 369 -16.16 40.71 13.48
CA LYS A 369 -16.61 39.46 14.09
C LYS A 369 -15.66 39.10 15.24
N ASP A 370 -16.14 38.37 16.23
CA ASP A 370 -15.31 37.85 17.33
C ASP A 370 -15.74 36.40 17.60
N LEU A 371 -15.39 35.54 16.65
CA LEU A 371 -15.90 34.17 16.55
C LEU A 371 -14.77 33.15 16.54
N ILE A 372 -15.05 32.00 17.14
CA ILE A 372 -14.29 30.77 16.92
C ILE A 372 -14.99 30.02 15.79
N LEU A 373 -14.24 29.78 14.71
CA LEU A 373 -14.70 29.05 13.53
C LEU A 373 -14.08 27.65 13.53
N ILE A 374 -14.91 26.62 13.47
CA ILE A 374 -14.49 25.23 13.39
C ILE A 374 -14.93 24.67 12.04
N THR A 375 -13.98 24.15 11.27
CA THR A 375 -14.27 23.40 10.05
C THR A 375 -14.85 22.05 10.42
N GLY A 376 -16.08 21.78 10.00
CA GLY A 376 -16.79 20.54 10.29
C GLY A 376 -17.35 19.84 9.04
N ILE A 377 -17.78 18.60 9.24
CA ILE A 377 -18.51 17.79 8.26
C ILE A 377 -19.77 17.29 8.97
N VAL A 378 -20.95 17.62 8.46
CA VAL A 378 -22.23 17.31 9.14
C VAL A 378 -23.20 16.62 8.22
N LYS A 379 -24.06 15.75 8.78
CA LYS A 379 -25.18 15.17 8.01
C LYS A 379 -26.23 16.25 7.77
N ARG A 380 -26.38 16.64 6.51
CA ARG A 380 -27.19 17.79 6.11
C ARG A 380 -28.64 17.68 6.58
N SER A 381 -29.29 16.55 6.32
CA SER A 381 -30.70 16.33 6.67
C SER A 381 -31.01 16.43 8.16
N HIS A 382 -30.00 16.28 9.03
CA HIS A 382 -30.12 16.41 10.48
C HIS A 382 -29.94 17.86 10.94
N TYR A 383 -28.92 18.56 10.43
CA TYR A 383 -28.59 19.93 10.86
C TYR A 383 -29.41 21.01 10.16
N GLU A 384 -29.80 20.82 8.89
CA GLU A 384 -30.70 21.74 8.17
C GLU A 384 -32.09 21.82 8.84
N LYS A 385 -32.51 20.76 9.54
CA LYS A 385 -33.77 20.70 10.30
C LYS A 385 -33.64 21.17 11.76
N GLY A 386 -32.46 21.64 12.17
CA GLY A 386 -32.20 22.07 13.55
C GLY A 386 -32.18 20.92 14.58
N GLN A 387 -32.00 19.67 14.15
CA GLN A 387 -32.04 18.51 15.04
C GLN A 387 -30.68 18.14 15.66
N GLY A 388 -29.59 18.76 15.20
CA GLY A 388 -28.24 18.55 15.71
C GLY A 388 -27.77 19.74 16.56
N ALA A 389 -27.74 19.56 17.89
CA ALA A 389 -27.19 20.56 18.81
C ALA A 389 -25.72 20.24 19.12
N LEU A 390 -24.86 21.22 18.91
CA LEU A 390 -23.44 21.15 19.28
C LEU A 390 -23.08 22.37 20.14
N TYR A 391 -22.09 22.19 21.01
CA TYR A 391 -21.61 23.22 21.92
C TYR A 391 -20.09 23.32 21.87
N CYS A 392 -19.58 24.55 21.87
CA CYS A 392 -18.19 24.88 22.13
C CYS A 392 -17.98 25.07 23.63
N HIS A 393 -16.97 24.39 24.17
CA HIS A 393 -16.43 24.62 25.50
C HIS A 393 -15.10 25.36 25.33
N VAL A 394 -15.08 26.61 25.77
CA VAL A 394 -13.94 27.52 25.57
C VAL A 394 -13.32 27.82 26.93
N PRO A 395 -12.08 27.41 27.19
CA PRO A 395 -11.37 27.77 28.41
C PRO A 395 -10.89 29.22 28.34
N CYS A 396 -11.31 30.02 29.31
CA CYS A 396 -10.89 31.41 29.50
C CYS A 396 -10.17 31.54 30.86
N GLY A 397 -8.88 31.22 30.91
CA GLY A 397 -8.14 31.11 32.17
C GLY A 397 -8.60 29.88 32.96
N ASN A 398 -9.06 30.05 34.21
CA ASN A 398 -9.51 28.94 35.06
C ASN A 398 -10.99 28.56 34.87
N ALA A 399 -11.73 29.24 33.98
CA ALA A 399 -13.15 29.00 33.75
C ALA A 399 -13.41 28.44 32.35
N ILE A 400 -14.33 27.49 32.24
CA ILE A 400 -14.81 26.95 30.95
C ILE A 400 -16.18 27.56 30.65
N HIS A 401 -16.28 28.25 29.52
CA HIS A 401 -17.50 28.85 29.02
C HIS A 401 -18.11 27.99 27.91
N VAL A 402 -19.41 27.72 28.01
CA VAL A 402 -20.14 26.94 27.02
C VAL A 402 -20.94 27.86 26.12
N ARG A 403 -20.87 27.64 24.80
CA ARG A 403 -21.62 28.39 23.79
C ARG A 403 -22.26 27.44 22.79
N PRO A 404 -23.52 27.68 22.37
CA PRO A 404 -24.11 26.91 21.28
C PRO A 404 -23.34 27.16 19.98
N ILE A 405 -23.21 26.12 19.17
CA ILE A 405 -22.62 26.20 17.84
C ILE A 405 -23.72 26.51 16.83
N HIS A 406 -23.46 27.49 15.97
CA HIS A 406 -24.23 27.70 14.75
C HIS A 406 -23.55 26.96 13.59
N ALA A 407 -24.27 26.02 12.98
CA ALA A 407 -23.79 25.23 11.86
C ALA A 407 -24.25 25.82 10.52
N ASP A 408 -23.31 26.43 9.79
CA ASP A 408 -23.55 27.01 8.47
C ASP A 408 -23.00 26.06 7.38
N ILE A 409 -23.90 25.31 6.74
CA ILE A 409 -23.57 24.27 5.75
C ILE A 409 -23.17 24.90 4.42
N HIS A 410 -22.09 24.40 3.82
CA HIS A 410 -21.62 24.84 2.51
C HIS A 410 -22.62 24.47 1.40
N GLY A 411 -22.99 25.43 0.55
CA GLY A 411 -24.01 25.24 -0.49
C GLY A 411 -23.62 24.26 -1.61
N ASP A 412 -22.32 24.17 -1.95
CA ASP A 412 -21.84 23.25 -2.98
C ASP A 412 -21.59 21.84 -2.42
N HIS A 413 -22.65 21.16 -2.01
CA HIS A 413 -22.59 19.80 -1.47
C HIS A 413 -23.01 18.73 -2.50
N PHE A 414 -23.42 19.11 -3.72
CA PHE A 414 -23.73 18.22 -4.85
C PHE A 414 -24.68 17.05 -4.51
N ASP A 415 -25.74 17.33 -3.76
CA ASP A 415 -26.70 16.36 -3.23
C ASP A 415 -26.16 15.25 -2.32
N PHE A 416 -24.89 15.31 -1.91
CA PHE A 416 -24.34 14.33 -0.97
C PHE A 416 -24.97 14.47 0.43
N PRO A 417 -25.14 13.36 1.18
CA PRO A 417 -25.77 13.37 2.51
C PRO A 417 -25.00 14.17 3.57
N TYR A 418 -23.67 14.14 3.54
CA TYR A 418 -22.80 14.95 4.37
C TYR A 418 -22.19 16.09 3.56
N GLY A 419 -22.03 17.25 4.20
CA GLY A 419 -21.43 18.44 3.61
C GLY A 419 -20.47 19.12 4.58
N MET A 420 -19.57 19.95 4.03
CA MET A 420 -18.76 20.86 4.84
C MET A 420 -19.68 21.83 5.59
N ALA A 421 -19.38 22.11 6.85
CA ALA A 421 -20.04 23.14 7.63
C ALA A 421 -19.03 24.02 8.35
N SER A 422 -19.32 25.31 8.36
CA SER A 422 -18.68 26.31 9.22
C SER A 422 -19.40 26.29 10.56
N LEU A 423 -18.79 25.67 11.57
CA LEU A 423 -19.33 25.58 12.92
C LEU A 423 -18.81 26.77 13.73
N THR A 424 -19.67 27.73 14.05
CA THR A 424 -19.24 28.99 14.69
C THR A 424 -19.76 29.11 16.12
N CYS A 425 -18.92 29.63 17.00
CA CYS A 425 -19.31 30.00 18.36
C CYS A 425 -18.72 31.36 18.76
N THR A 426 -19.46 32.11 19.59
CA THR A 426 -19.03 33.43 20.05
C THR A 426 -17.84 33.31 20.99
N ASN A 427 -16.85 34.20 20.86
CA ASN A 427 -15.71 34.26 21.78
C ASN A 427 -16.18 34.76 23.16
N PRO A 428 -16.14 33.91 24.22
CA PRO A 428 -16.54 34.33 25.55
C PRO A 428 -15.40 34.95 26.36
N CYS A 429 -14.16 34.91 25.86
CA CYS A 429 -12.96 35.28 26.60
C CYS A 429 -12.56 36.76 26.44
N GLY A 430 -13.27 37.52 25.60
CA GLY A 430 -12.94 38.92 25.30
C GLY A 430 -11.53 39.04 24.70
N SER A 431 -10.67 39.84 25.33
CA SER A 431 -9.29 40.07 24.89
C SER A 431 -8.29 38.98 25.31
N ARG A 432 -8.70 37.95 26.05
CA ARG A 432 -7.78 36.86 26.45
C ARG A 432 -7.42 35.98 25.26
N ALA A 433 -6.21 35.44 25.30
CA ALA A 433 -5.71 34.53 24.28
C ALA A 433 -6.59 33.26 24.19
N LEU A 434 -7.02 32.94 22.97
CA LEU A 434 -7.75 31.72 22.65
C LEU A 434 -6.73 30.64 22.27
N THR A 435 -6.70 29.52 22.99
CA THR A 435 -5.73 28.44 22.71
C THR A 435 -6.36 27.21 22.10
N ASN A 436 -7.50 26.80 22.62
CA ASN A 436 -8.20 25.58 22.24
C ASN A 436 -9.71 25.74 22.44
N VAL A 437 -10.45 24.85 21.79
CA VAL A 437 -11.90 24.73 21.92
C VAL A 437 -12.27 23.26 21.91
N THR A 438 -13.20 22.87 22.79
CA THR A 438 -13.72 21.50 22.83
C THR A 438 -15.15 21.47 22.28
N VAL A 439 -15.43 20.56 21.36
CA VAL A 439 -16.75 20.40 20.73
C VAL A 439 -17.45 19.17 21.30
N SER A 440 -18.70 19.31 21.73
CA SER A 440 -19.52 18.18 22.21
C SER A 440 -21.01 18.39 21.96
N THR A 441 -21.82 17.37 22.20
CA THR A 441 -23.29 17.42 22.18
C THR A 441 -23.91 17.93 23.50
N SER A 442 -23.13 18.01 24.58
CA SER A 442 -23.61 18.47 25.89
C SER A 442 -23.30 19.94 26.16
N SER A 443 -24.26 20.61 26.82
CA SER A 443 -24.10 21.96 27.39
C SER A 443 -23.34 21.97 28.72
N ASP A 444 -22.95 20.81 29.25
CA ASP A 444 -22.33 20.68 30.57
C ASP A 444 -20.82 20.96 30.54
N ARG A 445 -20.34 21.75 31.50
CA ARG A 445 -18.94 22.20 31.57
C ARG A 445 -17.90 21.08 31.74
N THR A 446 -18.33 19.87 32.09
CA THR A 446 -17.46 18.70 32.35
C THR A 446 -17.52 17.66 31.23
N SER A 447 -18.17 17.98 30.10
CA SER A 447 -18.37 17.04 28.99
C SER A 447 -17.05 16.63 28.33
N SER A 448 -16.87 15.33 28.10
CA SER A 448 -15.78 14.79 27.29
C SER A 448 -16.10 15.02 25.80
N GLY A 449 -15.47 16.02 25.18
CA GLY A 449 -15.64 16.34 23.76
C GLY A 449 -14.34 16.23 22.95
N VAL A 450 -14.40 16.66 21.70
CA VAL A 450 -13.23 16.73 20.81
C VAL A 450 -12.53 18.07 21.00
N THR A 451 -11.31 18.06 21.53
CA THR A 451 -10.51 19.27 21.71
C THR A 451 -9.66 19.56 20.48
N LEU A 452 -9.75 20.80 20.00
CA LEU A 452 -9.03 21.33 18.85
C LEU A 452 -8.19 22.54 19.29
N THR A 453 -6.98 22.63 18.76
CA THR A 453 -6.18 23.86 18.85
C THR A 453 -6.79 24.91 17.94
N ILE A 454 -6.91 26.15 18.44
CA ILE A 454 -7.34 27.28 17.62
C ILE A 454 -6.10 27.78 16.90
N HIS A 455 -6.05 27.56 15.59
CA HIS A 455 -5.02 28.11 14.73
C HIS A 455 -5.31 29.58 14.45
N ASN A 456 -4.32 30.32 13.93
CA ASN A 456 -4.43 31.72 13.47
C ASN A 456 -4.94 32.75 14.49
N THR A 457 -4.75 32.50 15.79
CA THR A 457 -5.02 33.44 16.89
C THR A 457 -4.21 34.72 16.72
N LYS A 458 -4.67 35.85 17.30
CA LYS A 458 -3.97 37.15 17.18
C LYS A 458 -2.49 37.07 17.56
N ASP A 459 -2.15 36.30 18.60
CA ASP A 459 -0.78 36.14 19.08
C ASP A 459 0.08 35.22 18.20
N SER A 460 -0.55 34.32 17.42
CA SER A 460 0.15 33.36 16.55
C SER A 460 0.34 33.86 15.11
N ARG A 461 -0.33 34.95 14.73
CA ARG A 461 -0.26 35.50 13.37
C ARG A 461 1.13 36.12 13.13
N PRO A 462 1.75 35.85 11.98
CA PRO A 462 2.95 36.59 11.60
C PRO A 462 2.57 38.06 11.30
N PRO A 463 3.46 39.03 11.58
CA PRO A 463 3.19 40.45 11.33
C PRO A 463 3.01 40.75 9.84
N GLU A 464 3.68 40.00 8.98
CA GLU A 464 3.57 40.04 7.52
C GLU A 464 3.50 38.61 6.98
N PRO A 465 2.91 38.39 5.79
CA PRO A 465 2.91 37.09 5.15
C PRO A 465 4.34 36.54 4.99
N LEU A 466 4.55 35.30 5.41
CA LEU A 466 5.82 34.59 5.28
C LEU A 466 6.10 34.20 3.82
N TRP A 467 5.03 33.86 3.09
CA TRP A 467 5.10 33.34 1.74
C TRP A 467 4.29 34.20 0.78
N ASP A 468 4.81 34.43 -0.43
CA ASP A 468 4.02 35.04 -1.49
C ASP A 468 2.91 34.10 -1.97
N PHE A 469 3.27 32.85 -2.22
CA PHE A 469 2.35 31.83 -2.73
C PHE A 469 2.43 30.56 -1.89
N THR A 470 1.26 30.07 -1.52
CA THR A 470 1.08 28.71 -0.98
C THR A 470 0.10 27.95 -1.85
N VAL A 471 0.50 26.76 -2.29
CA VAL A 471 -0.35 25.89 -3.09
C VAL A 471 -1.17 24.99 -2.16
N CYS A 472 -2.48 25.05 -2.29
CA CYS A 472 -3.42 24.17 -1.60
C CYS A 472 -3.91 23.13 -2.61
N THR A 473 -3.45 21.89 -2.48
CA THR A 473 -3.92 20.81 -3.35
C THR A 473 -5.20 20.20 -2.81
N SER A 474 -6.03 19.64 -3.70
CA SER A 474 -7.09 18.71 -3.28
C SER A 474 -6.52 17.44 -2.63
N THR A 475 -7.42 16.63 -2.09
CA THR A 475 -7.10 15.41 -1.33
C THR A 475 -6.40 14.37 -2.20
N MET A 476 -5.32 13.76 -1.71
CA MET A 476 -4.66 12.60 -2.29
C MET A 476 -5.37 11.32 -1.82
N PHE A 477 -5.84 10.48 -2.74
CA PHE A 477 -6.65 9.29 -2.46
C PHE A 477 -6.38 8.14 -3.44
N ASN A 478 -7.09 7.01 -3.28
CA ASN A 478 -7.02 5.82 -4.15
C ASN A 478 -5.61 5.25 -4.36
N ASN A 479 -4.76 5.25 -3.32
CA ASN A 479 -3.39 4.76 -3.43
C ASN A 479 -2.62 5.47 -4.56
N PHE A 480 -2.64 6.81 -4.54
CA PHE A 480 -1.99 7.66 -5.53
C PHE A 480 -0.55 7.19 -5.80
N SER A 481 -0.23 6.96 -7.07
CA SER A 481 1.04 6.36 -7.50
C SER A 481 1.73 7.12 -8.64
N ASN A 482 1.30 8.35 -8.91
CA ASN A 482 1.81 9.15 -10.03
C ASN A 482 3.06 9.95 -9.59
N VAL A 483 4.17 9.22 -9.41
CA VAL A 483 5.42 9.72 -8.85
C VAL A 483 6.01 10.84 -9.70
N LEU A 484 6.15 10.61 -11.01
CA LEU A 484 6.81 11.57 -11.90
C LEU A 484 6.02 12.88 -12.00
N GLN A 485 4.70 12.81 -12.22
CA GLN A 485 3.87 14.00 -12.30
C GLN A 485 3.87 14.78 -10.99
N LEU A 486 3.85 14.11 -9.83
CA LEU A 486 3.93 14.78 -8.54
C LEU A 486 5.23 15.58 -8.39
N ILE A 487 6.38 14.99 -8.73
CA ILE A 487 7.67 15.70 -8.69
C ILE A 487 7.65 16.88 -9.66
N GLN A 488 7.20 16.67 -10.90
CA GLN A 488 7.14 17.72 -11.90
C GLN A 488 6.21 18.88 -11.49
N SER A 489 5.03 18.58 -10.95
CA SER A 489 4.09 19.60 -10.45
C SER A 489 4.69 20.38 -9.29
N LEU A 490 5.30 19.71 -8.29
CA LEU A 490 5.91 20.37 -7.13
C LEU A 490 7.08 21.28 -7.54
N GLU A 491 7.94 20.82 -8.45
CA GLU A 491 9.05 21.63 -8.96
C GLU A 491 8.56 22.77 -9.85
N MET A 492 7.53 22.54 -10.67
CA MET A 492 6.89 23.63 -11.41
C MET A 492 6.30 24.69 -10.48
N TYR A 493 5.63 24.31 -9.40
CA TYR A 493 5.13 25.28 -8.42
C TYR A 493 6.26 26.10 -7.81
N ARG A 494 7.41 25.47 -7.52
CA ARG A 494 8.61 26.15 -7.02
C ARG A 494 9.15 27.17 -8.02
N LEU A 495 9.29 26.78 -9.30
CA LEU A 495 9.72 27.67 -10.39
C LEU A 495 8.75 28.84 -10.59
N LEU A 496 7.45 28.61 -10.42
CA LEU A 496 6.42 29.63 -10.53
C LEU A 496 6.34 30.56 -9.30
N GLY A 497 7.11 30.29 -8.24
CA GLY A 497 7.26 31.16 -7.07
C GLY A 497 6.60 30.65 -5.78
N ALA A 498 6.06 29.43 -5.76
CA ALA A 498 5.58 28.80 -4.54
C ALA A 498 6.73 28.54 -3.57
N ARG A 499 6.49 28.78 -2.28
CA ARG A 499 7.41 28.41 -1.19
C ARG A 499 6.85 27.38 -0.23
N LYS A 500 5.55 27.10 -0.33
CA LYS A 500 4.85 26.12 0.48
C LYS A 500 3.78 25.41 -0.33
N VAL A 501 3.64 24.10 -0.12
CA VAL A 501 2.55 23.29 -0.67
C VAL A 501 1.89 22.53 0.48
N VAL A 502 0.57 22.51 0.53
CA VAL A 502 -0.21 21.78 1.54
C VAL A 502 -0.95 20.63 0.85
N ILE A 503 -0.68 19.41 1.29
CA ILE A 503 -1.26 18.17 0.72
C ILE A 503 -2.04 17.43 1.81
N TYR A 504 -3.30 17.10 1.52
CA TYR A 504 -4.16 16.29 2.37
C TYR A 504 -4.10 14.83 1.92
N LYS A 505 -3.41 13.96 2.67
CA LYS A 505 -3.09 12.60 2.25
C LYS A 505 -3.98 11.56 2.91
N THR A 506 -4.75 10.82 2.11
CA THR A 506 -5.49 9.62 2.53
C THR A 506 -4.63 8.36 2.37
N SER A 507 -4.14 8.12 1.16
CA SER A 507 -3.27 6.98 0.83
C SER A 507 -2.48 7.24 -0.46
N CYS A 508 -1.26 6.69 -0.53
CA CYS A 508 -0.37 6.76 -1.68
C CYS A 508 0.56 5.53 -1.70
N SER A 509 1.25 5.30 -2.82
CA SER A 509 2.28 4.26 -2.92
C SER A 509 3.53 4.60 -2.11
N ASP A 510 4.34 3.60 -1.79
CA ASP A 510 5.61 3.77 -1.06
C ASP A 510 6.56 4.75 -1.77
N GLN A 511 6.65 4.68 -3.10
CA GLN A 511 7.49 5.60 -3.89
C GLN A 511 7.01 7.04 -3.79
N VAL A 512 5.68 7.27 -3.77
CA VAL A 512 5.13 8.60 -3.54
C VAL A 512 5.42 9.05 -2.10
N GLN A 513 5.32 8.14 -1.12
CA GLN A 513 5.64 8.46 0.27
C GLN A 513 7.10 8.91 0.42
N GLU A 514 8.05 8.22 -0.20
CA GLU A 514 9.47 8.60 -0.19
C GLU A 514 9.71 10.00 -0.78
N VAL A 515 9.01 10.34 -1.87
CA VAL A 515 9.04 11.68 -2.48
C VAL A 515 8.44 12.73 -1.55
N LEU A 516 7.29 12.43 -0.92
CA LEU A 516 6.66 13.34 0.03
C LEU A 516 7.56 13.58 1.25
N ASP A 517 8.21 12.54 1.78
CA ASP A 517 9.12 12.63 2.91
C ASP A 517 10.32 13.51 2.60
N TYR A 518 10.87 13.42 1.38
CA TYR A 518 11.92 14.32 0.89
C TYR A 518 11.47 15.80 0.98
N TYR A 519 10.31 16.14 0.44
CA TYR A 519 9.82 17.53 0.44
C TYR A 519 9.33 18.02 1.80
N VAL A 520 8.83 17.12 2.66
CA VAL A 520 8.46 17.44 4.05
C VAL A 520 9.70 17.76 4.86
N LYS A 521 10.78 16.96 4.71
CA LYS A 521 12.06 17.20 5.37
C LYS A 521 12.69 18.52 4.92
N GLU A 522 12.56 18.87 3.64
CA GLU A 522 13.00 20.16 3.11
C GLU A 522 12.15 21.34 3.64
N GLY A 523 10.93 21.07 4.11
CA GLY A 523 9.97 22.08 4.58
C GLY A 523 9.10 22.68 3.49
N PHE A 524 9.26 22.28 2.23
CA PHE A 524 8.47 22.76 1.09
C PHE A 524 7.02 22.23 1.13
N VAL A 525 6.84 20.95 1.46
CA VAL A 525 5.52 20.32 1.58
C VAL A 525 5.11 20.25 3.05
N GLN A 526 3.86 20.61 3.35
CA GLN A 526 3.16 20.26 4.59
C GLN A 526 2.17 19.15 4.28
N LEU A 527 2.42 17.98 4.87
CA LEU A 527 1.57 16.82 4.72
C LEU A 527 0.57 16.77 5.89
N LEU A 528 -0.72 16.72 5.58
CA LEU A 528 -1.80 16.60 6.54
C LEU A 528 -2.50 15.27 6.35
N GLU A 529 -2.63 14.49 7.43
CA GLU A 529 -3.27 13.17 7.39
C GLU A 529 -4.79 13.33 7.22
N TRP A 530 -5.32 12.82 6.11
CA TRP A 530 -6.74 12.96 5.74
C TRP A 530 -7.47 11.63 5.90
N THR A 531 -8.12 11.47 7.05
CA THR A 531 -8.70 10.20 7.53
C THR A 531 -10.22 10.14 7.42
N VAL A 532 -10.82 10.94 6.54
CA VAL A 532 -12.28 11.01 6.41
C VAL A 532 -12.92 9.65 6.05
N ASN A 533 -12.17 8.80 5.33
CA ASN A 533 -12.54 7.45 4.94
C ASN A 533 -12.64 6.46 6.11
N LEU A 534 -12.13 6.80 7.30
CA LEU A 534 -12.31 5.99 8.51
C LEU A 534 -13.71 6.14 9.11
N TYR A 535 -14.40 7.24 8.81
CA TYR A 535 -15.68 7.61 9.44
C TYR A 535 -16.84 7.69 8.44
N LEU A 536 -16.54 8.01 7.18
CA LEU A 536 -17.52 8.14 6.10
C LEU A 536 -17.05 7.32 4.89
N ASN A 537 -17.97 7.01 3.98
CA ASN A 537 -17.66 6.47 2.65
C ASN A 537 -17.64 7.62 1.62
N PRO A 538 -16.54 8.39 1.48
CA PRO A 538 -16.50 9.49 0.53
C PRO A 538 -16.59 8.99 -0.91
N SER A 539 -17.28 9.76 -1.77
CA SER A 539 -17.42 9.42 -3.18
C SER A 539 -16.15 9.72 -3.96
N ALA A 540 -15.89 8.92 -4.98
CA ALA A 540 -14.83 9.14 -5.97
C ALA A 540 -15.27 10.00 -7.16
N SER A 541 -16.50 10.54 -7.14
CA SER A 541 -17.04 11.37 -8.21
C SER A 541 -17.73 12.62 -7.69
N TRP A 542 -17.94 13.57 -8.60
CA TRP A 542 -18.59 14.85 -8.33
C TRP A 542 -20.12 14.71 -8.20
N SER A 543 -20.71 13.64 -8.74
CA SER A 543 -22.16 13.46 -8.81
C SER A 543 -22.62 12.33 -7.89
N TYR A 544 -23.49 12.65 -6.92
CA TYR A 544 -24.12 11.67 -6.05
C TYR A 544 -24.95 10.63 -6.82
N LYS A 545 -25.55 11.03 -7.95
CA LYS A 545 -26.32 10.13 -8.82
C LYS A 545 -25.45 9.10 -9.54
N LEU A 546 -24.23 9.48 -9.94
CA LEU A 546 -23.30 8.60 -10.65
C LEU A 546 -22.54 7.70 -9.69
N HIS A 547 -22.04 8.27 -8.59
CA HIS A 547 -21.35 7.54 -7.54
C HIS A 547 -21.90 7.96 -6.18
N LYS A 548 -22.73 7.07 -5.62
CA LYS A 548 -23.21 7.17 -4.24
C LYS A 548 -22.03 7.28 -3.27
N GLY A 549 -22.29 7.83 -2.10
CA GLY A 549 -21.32 8.01 -1.05
C GLY A 549 -21.86 9.03 -0.05
N ASP A 550 -21.12 9.22 1.03
CA ASP A 550 -21.54 10.11 2.11
C ASP A 550 -21.09 11.56 1.86
N LEU A 551 -19.92 11.76 1.26
CA LEU A 551 -19.28 13.07 1.12
C LEU A 551 -18.74 13.28 -0.30
N HIS A 552 -18.89 14.51 -0.80
CA HIS A 552 -18.47 14.90 -2.15
C HIS A 552 -16.95 14.73 -2.36
N TYR A 553 -16.58 13.98 -3.41
CA TYR A 553 -15.23 13.86 -3.99
C TYR A 553 -14.10 13.85 -2.96
N HIS A 554 -14.01 12.78 -2.18
CA HIS A 554 -12.99 12.59 -1.13
C HIS A 554 -12.91 13.69 -0.06
N GLY A 555 -13.91 14.57 0.03
CA GLY A 555 -13.95 15.68 0.99
C GLY A 555 -13.13 16.90 0.56
N GLN A 556 -12.84 17.06 -0.73
CA GLN A 556 -11.99 18.13 -1.25
C GLN A 556 -12.41 19.55 -0.81
N ILE A 557 -13.72 19.83 -0.70
CA ILE A 557 -14.21 21.16 -0.27
C ILE A 557 -13.82 21.44 1.17
N VAL A 558 -13.84 20.41 2.04
CA VAL A 558 -13.44 20.54 3.44
C VAL A 558 -11.94 20.84 3.52
N ALA A 559 -11.12 20.12 2.75
CA ALA A 559 -9.67 20.32 2.66
C ALA A 559 -9.29 21.70 2.13
N LEU A 560 -9.96 22.19 1.08
CA LEU A 560 -9.71 23.52 0.51
C LEU A 560 -10.00 24.63 1.53
N ASN A 561 -11.11 24.53 2.27
CA ASN A 561 -11.45 25.52 3.29
C ASN A 561 -10.54 25.41 4.53
N ASP A 562 -10.11 24.21 4.93
CA ASP A 562 -9.07 24.07 5.96
C ASP A 562 -7.77 24.77 5.55
N CYS A 563 -7.33 24.55 4.29
CA CYS A 563 -6.11 25.16 3.77
C CYS A 563 -6.21 26.70 3.71
N LEU A 564 -7.38 27.20 3.31
CA LEU A 564 -7.70 28.63 3.26
C LEU A 564 -7.45 29.30 4.61
N TYR A 565 -8.10 28.82 5.67
CA TYR A 565 -8.01 29.44 6.99
C TYR A 565 -6.66 29.20 7.68
N ARG A 566 -6.04 28.04 7.44
CA ARG A 566 -4.72 27.68 7.96
C ARG A 566 -3.63 28.61 7.46
N ASN A 567 -3.71 29.04 6.21
CA ASN A 567 -2.68 29.86 5.56
C ASN A 567 -3.09 31.33 5.37
N MET A 568 -4.23 31.74 5.92
CA MET A 568 -4.83 33.06 5.68
C MET A 568 -3.93 34.24 6.02
N TYR A 569 -3.09 34.12 7.06
CA TYR A 569 -2.18 35.20 7.47
C TYR A 569 -0.71 34.88 7.20
N SER A 570 -0.37 33.63 6.88
CA SER A 570 1.01 33.25 6.54
C SER A 570 1.32 33.46 5.07
N SER A 571 0.32 33.60 4.21
CA SER A 571 0.51 33.60 2.75
C SER A 571 -0.21 34.79 2.10
N LYS A 572 0.47 35.50 1.20
CA LYS A 572 -0.09 36.65 0.47
C LYS A 572 -1.17 36.19 -0.52
N TYR A 573 -0.91 35.10 -1.22
CA TYR A 573 -1.84 34.44 -2.12
C TYR A 573 -1.87 32.93 -1.89
N LEU A 574 -3.06 32.33 -2.05
CA LEU A 574 -3.25 30.89 -2.13
C LEU A 574 -3.56 30.49 -3.56
N VAL A 575 -2.92 29.43 -4.02
CA VAL A 575 -3.20 28.79 -5.30
C VAL A 575 -4.06 27.56 -5.03
N LEU A 576 -5.33 27.61 -5.41
CA LEU A 576 -6.29 26.52 -5.19
C LEU A 576 -6.37 25.68 -6.47
N ILE A 577 -5.76 24.49 -6.45
CA ILE A 577 -5.49 23.68 -7.64
C ILE A 577 -5.50 22.17 -7.31
N ASP A 578 -5.65 21.31 -8.30
CA ASP A 578 -5.48 19.85 -8.16
C ASP A 578 -4.04 19.41 -8.45
N GLN A 579 -3.71 18.15 -8.15
CA GLN A 579 -2.34 17.61 -8.25
C GLN A 579 -1.86 17.45 -9.71
N ASP A 580 -2.81 17.34 -10.62
CA ASP A 580 -2.66 17.19 -12.08
C ASP A 580 -2.83 18.50 -12.84
N GLU A 581 -2.90 19.63 -12.14
CA GLU A 581 -3.16 20.96 -12.69
C GLU A 581 -1.99 21.93 -12.43
N ILE A 582 -1.65 22.76 -13.42
CA ILE A 582 -0.59 23.79 -13.31
C ILE A 582 -1.07 25.10 -13.94
N ILE A 583 -1.05 26.22 -13.21
CA ILE A 583 -1.34 27.54 -13.78
C ILE A 583 -0.07 28.11 -14.42
N VAL A 584 -0.06 28.23 -15.75
CA VAL A 584 1.10 28.63 -16.54
C VAL A 584 0.89 30.03 -17.14
N PRO A 585 1.71 31.04 -16.79
CA PRO A 585 1.67 32.37 -17.41
C PRO A 585 2.29 32.34 -18.83
N TYR A 586 1.73 33.06 -19.80
CA TYR A 586 2.30 33.19 -21.16
C TYR A 586 3.22 34.40 -21.33
N LYS A 587 2.96 35.48 -20.60
CA LYS A 587 3.72 36.75 -20.71
C LYS A 587 4.84 36.88 -19.68
N HIS A 588 4.88 35.99 -18.70
CA HIS A 588 5.78 36.05 -17.55
C HIS A 588 6.30 34.65 -17.21
N ASN A 589 7.36 34.57 -16.39
CA ASN A 589 7.98 33.30 -15.99
C ASN A 589 7.56 32.82 -14.60
N ASN A 590 6.79 33.61 -13.85
CA ASN A 590 6.36 33.26 -12.50
C ASN A 590 5.03 33.94 -12.16
N TRP A 591 4.39 33.50 -11.08
CA TRP A 591 3.11 34.05 -10.64
C TRP A 591 3.21 35.45 -10.06
N ARG A 592 4.36 35.86 -9.51
CA ARG A 592 4.51 37.21 -8.96
C ARG A 592 4.35 38.26 -10.06
N ASP A 593 5.14 38.14 -11.12
CA ASP A 593 5.12 39.08 -12.25
C ASP A 593 3.77 39.07 -12.98
N LEU A 594 3.14 37.88 -13.10
CA LEU A 594 1.79 37.74 -13.65
C LEU A 594 0.76 38.50 -12.80
N ILE A 595 0.76 38.31 -11.48
CA ILE A 595 -0.23 38.92 -10.61
C ILE A 595 -0.03 40.42 -10.53
N ASP A 596 1.22 40.89 -10.51
CA ASP A 596 1.53 42.32 -10.51
C ASP A 596 1.03 43.00 -11.80
N SER A 597 1.26 42.40 -12.98
CA SER A 597 0.75 42.95 -14.25
C SER A 597 -0.78 42.92 -14.35
N LEU A 598 -1.43 41.85 -13.88
CA LEU A 598 -2.89 41.76 -13.82
C LEU A 598 -3.51 42.84 -12.91
N ARG A 599 -2.81 43.24 -11.84
CA ARG A 599 -3.25 44.29 -10.91
C ARG A 599 -3.03 45.69 -11.46
N GLU A 600 -2.06 45.91 -12.35
CA GLU A 600 -1.94 47.18 -13.08
C GLU A 600 -3.14 47.40 -13.99
N VAL A 601 -3.58 46.36 -14.70
CA VAL A 601 -4.75 46.42 -15.60
C VAL A 601 -6.05 46.45 -14.81
N THR A 602 -6.13 45.72 -13.70
CA THR A 602 -7.31 45.67 -12.83
C THR A 602 -6.94 46.06 -11.40
N PRO A 603 -6.82 47.37 -11.10
CA PRO A 603 -6.52 47.84 -9.76
C PRO A 603 -7.51 47.29 -8.74
N GLY A 604 -6.96 46.80 -7.63
CA GLY A 604 -7.72 46.18 -6.53
C GLY A 604 -8.18 44.74 -6.79
N ALA A 605 -7.75 44.06 -7.86
CA ALA A 605 -8.01 42.64 -8.03
C ALA A 605 -7.31 41.80 -6.93
N ASN A 606 -8.05 40.85 -6.36
CA ASN A 606 -7.56 39.93 -5.33
C ASN A 606 -7.87 38.46 -5.63
N ILE A 607 -8.72 38.20 -6.63
CA ILE A 607 -9.14 36.86 -7.05
C ILE A 607 -8.86 36.77 -8.54
N PHE A 608 -7.99 35.86 -8.96
CA PHE A 608 -7.60 35.67 -10.35
C PHE A 608 -8.08 34.29 -10.79
N ARG A 609 -8.93 34.23 -11.82
CA ARG A 609 -9.55 32.98 -12.29
C ARG A 609 -9.00 32.61 -13.66
N PHE A 610 -8.53 31.37 -13.77
CA PHE A 610 -7.82 30.84 -14.93
C PHE A 610 -8.67 29.78 -15.61
N SER A 611 -8.86 29.91 -16.93
CA SER A 611 -9.59 28.93 -17.72
C SER A 611 -8.82 27.62 -17.84
N ASN A 612 -9.55 26.52 -17.81
CA ASN A 612 -9.02 25.16 -17.89
C ASN A 612 -8.69 24.79 -19.34
N ARG A 613 -7.51 24.22 -19.60
CA ARG A 613 -7.19 23.59 -20.88
C ARG A 613 -6.62 22.21 -20.63
N VAL A 614 -7.30 21.21 -21.16
CA VAL A 614 -6.88 19.82 -20.97
C VAL A 614 -5.78 19.44 -21.98
N PHE A 615 -4.76 18.78 -21.45
CA PHE A 615 -3.66 18.12 -22.16
C PHE A 615 -3.82 16.60 -22.00
N PRO A 616 -4.36 15.91 -23.02
CA PRO A 616 -4.65 14.48 -22.93
C PRO A 616 -3.43 13.60 -22.80
N THR A 617 -3.41 12.78 -21.76
CA THR A 617 -2.26 11.92 -21.42
C THR A 617 -2.32 10.53 -22.07
N ASP A 618 -3.39 10.22 -22.80
CA ASP A 618 -3.71 8.92 -23.42
C ASP A 618 -3.71 8.93 -24.96
N MET A 619 -3.56 10.10 -25.59
CA MET A 619 -3.65 10.25 -27.05
C MET A 619 -2.36 9.94 -27.81
N TYR A 620 -1.24 9.74 -27.12
CA TYR A 620 0.05 9.46 -27.74
C TYR A 620 0.68 8.25 -27.07
N ASP A 621 1.17 7.30 -27.87
CA ASP A 621 2.12 6.29 -27.38
C ASP A 621 3.27 7.04 -26.69
N LYS A 622 3.78 6.49 -25.57
CA LYS A 622 5.00 7.00 -24.93
C LYS A 622 6.03 7.22 -26.04
N ASP A 623 6.41 8.47 -26.29
CA ASP A 623 7.39 8.77 -27.32
C ASP A 623 8.67 7.99 -27.00
N PRO A 624 9.06 7.00 -27.81
CA PRO A 624 10.29 6.25 -27.59
C PRO A 624 11.53 7.16 -27.62
N GLY A 625 11.40 8.38 -28.18
CA GLY A 625 12.41 9.43 -28.21
C GLY A 625 12.52 10.29 -26.93
N ALA A 626 11.54 10.22 -26.03
CA ALA A 626 11.50 11.00 -24.79
C ALA A 626 11.88 10.12 -23.58
N LEU A 627 13.07 9.53 -23.60
CA LEU A 627 13.51 8.51 -22.64
C LEU A 627 13.77 8.97 -21.22
N GLN A 628 13.79 10.28 -20.99
CA GLN A 628 14.00 10.80 -19.66
C GLN A 628 12.78 10.43 -18.79
N TRP A 629 13.01 9.57 -17.80
CA TRP A 629 12.05 9.09 -16.79
C TRP A 629 10.99 8.07 -17.24
N ASN A 630 11.19 7.36 -18.35
CA ASN A 630 10.24 6.34 -18.81
C ASN A 630 9.97 5.21 -17.80
N ASP A 631 10.93 4.98 -16.91
CA ASP A 631 10.91 3.97 -15.86
C ASP A 631 10.34 4.48 -14.52
N VAL A 632 10.05 5.78 -14.41
CA VAL A 632 9.44 6.36 -13.22
C VAL A 632 7.92 6.27 -13.37
N PRO A 633 7.19 5.67 -12.41
CA PRO A 633 5.74 5.60 -12.48
C PRO A 633 5.11 6.98 -12.55
N GLY A 634 4.23 7.21 -13.54
CA GLY A 634 3.47 8.45 -13.67
C GLY A 634 3.48 9.06 -15.06
N VAL A 635 2.87 10.24 -15.16
CA VAL A 635 2.75 11.04 -16.38
C VAL A 635 3.95 11.99 -16.47
N ASN A 636 4.61 12.04 -17.63
CA ASN A 636 5.62 13.05 -17.93
C ASN A 636 4.95 14.27 -18.58
N VAL A 637 4.69 15.34 -17.82
CA VAL A 637 3.93 16.51 -18.32
C VAL A 637 4.62 17.23 -19.48
N LEU A 638 5.95 17.08 -19.63
CA LEU A 638 6.71 17.67 -20.73
C LEU A 638 6.51 16.96 -22.08
N GLN A 639 5.94 15.74 -22.09
CA GLN A 639 5.61 15.02 -23.33
C GLN A 639 4.28 15.48 -23.93
N PHE A 640 3.36 15.97 -23.10
CA PHE A 640 2.01 16.33 -23.51
C PHE A 640 1.90 17.84 -23.76
N VAL A 641 2.21 18.23 -25.01
CA VAL A 641 2.17 19.65 -25.46
C VAL A 641 0.97 19.96 -26.35
N ASN A 642 0.07 19.01 -26.58
CA ASN A 642 -1.13 19.23 -27.38
C ASN A 642 -2.34 19.35 -26.46
N ARG A 643 -3.03 20.49 -26.54
CA ARG A 643 -4.22 20.79 -25.76
C ARG A 643 -5.48 20.88 -26.60
N GLU A 644 -6.62 20.76 -25.95
CA GLU A 644 -7.92 21.05 -26.56
C GLU A 644 -8.06 22.54 -26.97
N THR A 645 -8.86 22.76 -28.02
CA THR A 645 -9.21 24.11 -28.51
C THR A 645 -10.62 24.55 -28.12
N LYS A 646 -11.54 23.61 -27.86
CA LYS A 646 -12.90 23.90 -27.41
C LYS A 646 -13.06 23.55 -25.95
N LEU A 647 -13.71 24.44 -25.22
CA LEU A 647 -14.24 24.19 -23.89
C LEU A 647 -15.43 23.21 -23.97
N GLU A 648 -15.56 22.34 -22.97
CA GLU A 648 -16.86 21.73 -22.68
C GLU A 648 -17.90 22.84 -22.39
N TRP A 649 -19.19 22.48 -22.32
CA TRP A 649 -20.27 23.40 -21.95
C TRP A 649 -20.08 24.10 -20.57
N PHE A 650 -19.11 23.63 -19.78
CA PHE A 650 -18.68 24.20 -18.50
C PHE A 650 -17.13 24.33 -18.49
N ASP A 651 -16.62 25.49 -18.06
CA ASP A 651 -15.18 25.75 -17.90
C ASP A 651 -14.80 25.63 -16.41
N PRO A 652 -14.20 24.50 -15.97
CA PRO A 652 -13.83 24.25 -14.58
C PRO A 652 -12.59 25.07 -14.19
N LYS A 653 -12.78 26.37 -13.95
CA LYS A 653 -11.69 27.30 -13.62
C LYS A 653 -11.00 26.96 -12.30
N LYS A 654 -9.74 27.39 -12.18
CA LYS A 654 -8.96 27.41 -10.92
C LYS A 654 -8.49 28.82 -10.61
N MET A 655 -7.96 29.04 -9.42
CA MET A 655 -7.76 30.41 -8.93
C MET A 655 -6.54 30.61 -8.06
N ILE A 656 -6.00 31.82 -8.17
CA ILE A 656 -5.05 32.41 -7.22
C ILE A 656 -5.83 33.49 -6.45
N VAL A 657 -5.83 33.41 -5.13
CA VAL A 657 -6.69 34.25 -4.27
C VAL A 657 -5.93 34.83 -3.10
N ASP A 658 -6.21 36.09 -2.74
CA ASP A 658 -5.86 36.61 -1.43
C ASP A 658 -6.78 35.96 -0.39
N PRO A 659 -6.26 35.14 0.54
CA PRO A 659 -7.10 34.40 1.46
C PRO A 659 -7.86 35.29 2.45
N ARG A 660 -7.39 36.53 2.68
CA ARG A 660 -8.00 37.44 3.66
C ARG A 660 -9.35 37.98 3.21
N ILE A 661 -9.63 37.97 1.91
CA ILE A 661 -10.93 38.36 1.35
C ILE A 661 -11.87 37.17 1.09
N ALA A 662 -11.40 35.94 1.31
CA ALA A 662 -12.11 34.70 1.00
C ALA A 662 -12.68 34.07 2.28
N TYR A 663 -13.96 33.73 2.28
CA TYR A 663 -14.63 33.13 3.44
C TYR A 663 -15.03 31.67 3.21
N LYS A 664 -15.43 31.33 1.98
CA LYS A 664 -15.80 29.96 1.59
C LYS A 664 -15.32 29.66 0.17
N ALA A 665 -14.59 28.56 0.02
CA ALA A 665 -14.08 28.08 -1.25
C ALA A 665 -14.87 26.85 -1.73
N SER A 666 -15.23 26.85 -3.01
CA SER A 666 -15.64 25.67 -3.77
C SER A 666 -14.48 25.20 -4.65
N VAL A 667 -14.70 24.17 -5.46
CA VAL A 667 -13.68 23.58 -6.34
C VAL A 667 -13.25 24.55 -7.44
N HIS A 668 -14.18 25.34 -7.99
CA HIS A 668 -13.95 26.19 -9.18
C HIS A 668 -14.19 27.70 -8.97
N TYR A 669 -14.67 28.10 -7.79
CA TYR A 669 -14.94 29.50 -7.43
C TYR A 669 -15.02 29.68 -5.91
N LEU A 670 -15.02 30.93 -5.45
CA LEU A 670 -15.34 31.27 -4.06
C LEU A 670 -16.85 31.52 -3.95
N THR A 671 -17.52 30.86 -3.01
CA THR A 671 -18.97 31.05 -2.76
C THR A 671 -19.24 32.28 -1.91
N HIS A 672 -18.28 32.70 -1.07
CA HIS A 672 -18.39 33.90 -0.26
C HIS A 672 -17.04 34.63 -0.18
N HIS A 673 -17.01 35.88 -0.66
CA HIS A 673 -15.82 36.74 -0.67
C HIS A 673 -16.20 38.23 -0.70
N SER A 674 -15.26 39.11 -0.34
CA SER A 674 -15.40 40.57 -0.46
C SER A 674 -14.43 41.20 -1.47
N GLY A 675 -13.63 40.37 -2.15
CA GLY A 675 -12.61 40.83 -3.11
C GLY A 675 -13.15 41.06 -4.53
N LYS A 676 -12.35 41.75 -5.34
CA LYS A 676 -12.60 41.95 -6.78
C LYS A 676 -11.99 40.81 -7.60
N VAL A 677 -12.77 40.29 -8.54
CA VAL A 677 -12.38 39.19 -9.44
C VAL A 677 -11.80 39.74 -10.74
N LYS A 678 -10.68 39.17 -11.19
CA LYS A 678 -10.12 39.31 -12.54
C LYS A 678 -10.22 37.94 -13.22
N GLU A 679 -11.08 37.86 -14.22
CA GLU A 679 -11.05 36.76 -15.18
C GLU A 679 -9.81 36.94 -16.06
N VAL A 680 -8.90 35.98 -16.00
CA VAL A 680 -7.61 36.07 -16.68
C VAL A 680 -7.80 35.59 -18.12
N ASP A 681 -7.34 36.40 -19.06
CA ASP A 681 -7.41 36.05 -20.48
C ASP A 681 -6.43 34.91 -20.80
N GLU A 682 -6.79 34.05 -21.75
CA GLU A 682 -5.97 32.88 -22.12
C GLU A 682 -4.57 33.25 -22.65
N TRP A 683 -4.42 34.47 -23.17
CA TRP A 683 -3.13 34.99 -23.64
C TRP A 683 -2.26 35.55 -22.50
N GLU A 684 -2.81 35.72 -21.30
CA GLU A 684 -2.09 36.08 -20.08
C GLU A 684 -1.59 34.82 -19.35
N ALA A 685 -2.50 33.87 -19.10
CA ALA A 685 -2.23 32.62 -18.41
C ALA A 685 -3.36 31.59 -18.64
N LEU A 686 -3.03 30.31 -18.55
CA LEU A 686 -3.98 29.20 -18.58
C LEU A 686 -3.71 28.21 -17.46
N MET A 687 -4.74 27.49 -17.03
CA MET A 687 -4.57 26.31 -16.19
C MET A 687 -4.45 25.08 -17.10
N PHE A 688 -3.29 24.41 -17.03
CA PHE A 688 -2.98 23.19 -17.76
C PHE A 688 -3.42 22.01 -16.92
N HIS A 689 -4.35 21.21 -17.44
CA HIS A 689 -4.90 20.04 -16.76
C HIS A 689 -4.47 18.77 -17.48
N TYR A 690 -3.64 17.95 -16.84
CA TYR A 690 -3.09 16.72 -17.42
C TYR A 690 -3.89 15.50 -16.98
N LYS A 691 -4.82 15.08 -17.83
CA LYS A 691 -5.71 13.94 -17.56
C LYS A 691 -5.99 13.12 -18.81
N GLU A 692 -6.39 11.88 -18.64
CA GLU A 692 -6.88 11.02 -19.72
C GLU A 692 -8.15 11.62 -20.37
N HIS A 693 -8.33 11.46 -21.69
CA HIS A 693 -9.37 12.17 -22.43
C HIS A 693 -10.18 11.39 -23.46
N LYS A 694 -11.44 11.85 -23.52
CA LYS A 694 -12.45 11.62 -24.55
C LYS A 694 -12.22 12.59 -25.72
N VAL A 695 -12.17 12.07 -26.96
CA VAL A 695 -12.27 12.76 -28.26
C VAL A 695 -11.95 14.28 -28.25
N ILE A 696 -10.70 14.66 -28.56
CA ILE A 696 -10.34 16.09 -28.77
C ILE A 696 -10.95 16.59 -30.08
N SER A 697 -11.66 17.71 -30.04
CA SER A 697 -11.91 18.52 -31.24
C SER A 697 -10.64 19.31 -31.59
N ALA A 698 -10.00 19.01 -32.72
CA ALA A 698 -8.83 19.70 -33.30
C ALA A 698 -7.76 20.15 -32.26
N PRO A 699 -6.75 19.32 -31.96
CA PRO A 699 -5.71 19.67 -30.98
C PRO A 699 -4.91 20.89 -31.43
N ARG A 700 -4.53 21.74 -30.46
CA ARG A 700 -3.60 22.86 -30.66
C ARG A 700 -2.30 22.56 -29.93
N ASN A 701 -1.20 22.74 -30.64
CA ASN A 701 0.13 22.64 -30.07
C ASN A 701 0.42 23.86 -29.18
N ASP A 702 0.89 23.61 -27.97
CA ASP A 702 1.19 24.61 -26.94
C ASP A 702 2.50 24.26 -26.23
N LEU A 703 3.56 24.98 -26.59
CA LEU A 703 4.93 24.68 -26.15
C LEU A 703 5.32 25.42 -24.87
N ARG A 704 4.42 26.19 -24.25
CA ARG A 704 4.77 27.12 -23.17
C ARG A 704 5.42 26.42 -21.96
N LEU A 705 4.99 25.21 -21.62
CA LEU A 705 5.61 24.46 -20.51
C LEU A 705 7.08 24.11 -20.80
N LEU A 706 7.47 23.93 -22.07
CA LEU A 706 8.82 23.54 -22.46
C LEU A 706 9.88 24.61 -22.17
N ASP A 707 9.49 25.88 -22.00
CA ASP A 707 10.42 26.94 -21.60
C ASP A 707 11.04 26.65 -20.22
N TYR A 708 10.35 25.89 -19.36
CA TYR A 708 10.85 25.46 -18.06
C TYR A 708 11.63 24.14 -18.11
N LYS A 709 11.72 23.47 -19.28
CA LYS A 709 12.26 22.11 -19.42
C LYS A 709 13.66 21.97 -18.84
N ALA A 710 14.56 22.91 -19.11
CA ALA A 710 15.95 22.82 -18.68
C ALA A 710 16.07 22.79 -17.15
N GLU A 711 15.42 23.73 -16.46
CA GLU A 711 15.44 23.81 -15.00
C GLU A 711 14.63 22.68 -14.36
N LEU A 712 13.45 22.37 -14.90
CA LEU A 712 12.61 21.30 -14.41
C LEU A 712 13.32 19.94 -14.50
N SER A 713 14.00 19.66 -15.61
CA SER A 713 14.76 18.41 -15.77
C SER A 713 15.88 18.25 -14.76
N VAL A 714 16.60 19.33 -14.43
CA VAL A 714 17.65 19.32 -13.40
C VAL A 714 17.04 19.01 -12.03
N ASN A 715 16.00 19.73 -11.64
CA ASN A 715 15.37 19.55 -10.32
C ASN A 715 14.74 18.16 -10.16
N VAL A 716 14.00 17.68 -11.18
CA VAL A 716 13.38 16.34 -11.15
C VAL A 716 14.44 15.25 -11.02
N ASN A 717 15.55 15.33 -11.77
CA ASN A 717 16.65 14.37 -11.65
C ASN A 717 17.27 14.39 -10.24
N GLN A 718 17.44 15.56 -9.65
CA GLN A 718 17.96 15.70 -8.28
C GLN A 718 17.04 15.00 -7.27
N VAL A 719 15.73 15.21 -7.35
CA VAL A 719 14.77 14.56 -6.44
C VAL A 719 14.79 13.05 -6.62
N LEU A 720 14.69 12.57 -7.85
CA LEU A 720 14.72 11.13 -8.17
C LEU A 720 16.00 10.44 -7.69
N SER A 721 17.15 11.12 -7.78
CA SER A 721 18.43 10.57 -7.30
C SER A 721 18.45 10.35 -5.78
N GLN A 722 17.63 11.07 -5.03
CA GLN A 722 17.54 10.97 -3.57
C GLN A 722 16.39 10.08 -3.10
N THR A 723 15.41 9.80 -3.96
CA THR A 723 14.19 9.08 -3.60
C THR A 723 14.09 7.68 -4.21
N LEU A 724 14.64 7.40 -5.40
CA LEU A 724 14.54 6.06 -6.02
C LEU A 724 15.49 5.04 -5.38
N ARG A 725 14.95 4.26 -4.43
CA ARG A 725 15.65 3.12 -3.80
C ARG A 725 15.41 1.79 -4.49
N ARG A 726 14.54 1.75 -5.50
CA ARG A 726 14.18 0.53 -6.23
C ARG A 726 14.02 0.81 -7.72
N THR A 727 14.25 -0.22 -8.52
CA THR A 727 14.04 -0.21 -9.97
C THR A 727 12.56 -0.36 -10.32
N HIS A 728 12.20 -0.13 -11.59
CA HIS A 728 10.83 -0.34 -12.09
C HIS A 728 10.40 -1.82 -12.09
N TRP A 729 11.34 -2.77 -11.95
CA TRP A 729 11.07 -4.20 -11.73
C TRP A 729 11.23 -4.62 -10.26
N ASN A 730 11.22 -3.64 -9.34
CA ASN A 730 11.23 -3.81 -7.89
C ASN A 730 12.51 -4.42 -7.29
N ALA A 731 13.65 -4.34 -8.00
CA ALA A 731 14.95 -4.67 -7.41
C ALA A 731 15.45 -3.49 -6.54
N PRO A 732 15.99 -3.74 -5.33
CA PRO A 732 16.59 -2.69 -4.52
C PRO A 732 17.88 -2.16 -5.15
N ILE A 733 18.07 -0.85 -5.04
CA ILE A 733 19.31 -0.14 -5.33
C ILE A 733 20.02 0.11 -4.00
N ILE A 734 21.10 -0.62 -3.76
CA ILE A 734 21.84 -0.62 -2.51
C ILE A 734 22.81 0.56 -2.49
N GLY A 735 22.72 1.35 -1.43
CA GLY A 735 23.55 2.50 -1.13
C GLY A 735 23.50 2.78 0.37
N GLU A 736 24.34 3.69 0.85
CA GLU A 736 24.30 4.07 2.26
C GLU A 736 22.90 4.62 2.64
N GLY A 737 22.31 4.08 3.71
CA GLY A 737 20.97 4.48 4.17
C GLY A 737 19.78 3.82 3.46
N THR A 738 19.98 2.92 2.48
CA THR A 738 18.87 2.22 1.80
C THR A 738 18.46 0.89 2.45
N PHE A 739 19.14 0.48 3.52
CA PHE A 739 18.90 -0.77 4.24
C PHE A 739 19.19 -0.62 5.75
N ASN A 740 18.49 -1.41 6.57
CA ASN A 740 18.81 -1.53 7.99
C ASN A 740 19.90 -2.60 8.18
N ARG A 741 21.10 -2.14 8.55
CA ARG A 741 22.28 -3.00 8.75
C ARG A 741 22.04 -4.13 9.76
N GLU A 742 21.35 -3.85 10.86
CA GLU A 742 21.11 -4.84 11.92
C GLU A 742 20.16 -5.94 11.43
N VAL A 743 19.10 -5.57 10.72
CA VAL A 743 18.13 -6.53 10.17
C VAL A 743 18.80 -7.45 9.14
N VAL A 744 19.54 -6.87 8.19
CA VAL A 744 20.25 -7.64 7.15
C VAL A 744 21.32 -8.53 7.78
N GLN A 745 22.12 -8.01 8.71
CA GLN A 745 23.15 -8.76 9.41
C GLN A 745 22.54 -9.92 10.20
N ASN A 746 21.44 -9.70 10.92
CA ASN A 746 20.75 -10.73 11.70
C ASN A 746 20.17 -11.85 10.83
N HIS A 747 19.69 -11.52 9.62
CA HIS A 747 19.22 -12.50 8.66
C HIS A 747 20.36 -13.40 8.18
N PHE A 748 21.44 -12.82 7.64
CA PHE A 748 22.55 -13.60 7.10
C PHE A 748 23.44 -14.25 8.16
N THR A 749 23.47 -13.74 9.39
CA THR A 749 24.15 -14.44 10.51
C THR A 749 23.48 -15.78 10.80
N LYS A 750 22.16 -15.89 10.63
CA LYS A 750 21.42 -17.16 10.78
C LYS A 750 21.66 -18.11 9.60
N GLU A 751 21.72 -17.59 8.38
CA GLU A 751 22.03 -18.40 7.19
C GLU A 751 23.49 -18.87 7.18
N ASN A 752 24.40 -18.05 7.74
CA ASN A 752 25.84 -18.26 7.80
C ASN A 752 26.46 -18.67 6.43
N PRO A 753 26.24 -17.86 5.37
CA PRO A 753 26.65 -18.20 4.01
C PRO A 753 28.17 -18.23 3.86
N THR A 754 28.61 -18.96 2.85
CA THR A 754 29.97 -18.93 2.31
C THR A 754 29.97 -18.10 1.04
N ILE A 755 30.85 -17.12 0.95
CA ILE A 755 30.93 -16.17 -0.17
C ILE A 755 32.21 -16.41 -0.95
N GLY A 756 32.08 -16.58 -2.26
CA GLY A 756 33.19 -16.62 -3.20
C GLY A 756 33.57 -15.23 -3.69
N LEU A 757 34.86 -14.97 -3.83
CA LEU A 757 35.38 -13.79 -4.52
C LEU A 757 36.34 -14.24 -5.61
N THR A 758 36.00 -14.01 -6.87
CA THR A 758 36.89 -14.31 -8.00
C THR A 758 37.62 -13.05 -8.44
N VAL A 759 38.93 -13.18 -8.69
CA VAL A 759 39.77 -12.07 -9.14
C VAL A 759 40.82 -12.57 -10.13
N PHE A 760 40.99 -11.82 -11.23
CA PHE A 760 41.96 -12.11 -12.29
C PHE A 760 43.14 -11.15 -12.21
N ALA A 761 44.36 -11.68 -12.04
CA ALA A 761 45.59 -10.90 -12.00
C ALA A 761 46.61 -11.51 -12.98
N ILE A 762 46.60 -11.03 -14.23
CA ILE A 762 47.40 -11.59 -15.33
C ILE A 762 48.52 -10.65 -15.73
N GLY A 763 49.72 -11.17 -15.92
CA GLY A 763 50.89 -10.39 -16.33
C GLY A 763 51.26 -9.35 -15.28
N LYS A 764 51.42 -8.08 -15.68
CA LYS A 764 51.83 -6.99 -14.77
C LYS A 764 50.74 -6.53 -13.80
N TYR A 765 49.47 -6.88 -14.05
CA TYR A 765 48.37 -6.57 -13.13
C TYR A 765 48.51 -7.31 -11.80
N LEU A 766 49.17 -8.48 -11.82
CA LEU A 766 49.51 -9.25 -10.63
C LEU A 766 50.37 -8.40 -9.69
N ASP A 767 51.50 -7.89 -10.17
CA ASP A 767 52.43 -7.11 -9.32
C ASP A 767 51.85 -5.75 -8.91
N ALA A 768 51.08 -5.12 -9.80
CA ALA A 768 50.60 -3.75 -9.58
C ALA A 768 49.44 -3.65 -8.60
N TYR A 769 48.55 -4.64 -8.54
CA TYR A 769 47.26 -4.49 -7.88
C TYR A 769 46.88 -5.62 -6.92
N LEU A 770 47.35 -6.86 -7.14
CA LEU A 770 46.81 -8.02 -6.42
C LEU A 770 47.03 -7.92 -4.90
N GLU A 771 48.22 -7.49 -4.46
CA GLU A 771 48.53 -7.36 -3.03
C GLU A 771 47.57 -6.39 -2.34
N LYS A 772 47.41 -5.17 -2.88
CA LYS A 772 46.53 -4.15 -2.31
C LYS A 772 45.06 -4.59 -2.35
N PHE A 773 44.62 -5.25 -3.42
CA PHE A 773 43.27 -5.78 -3.53
C PHE A 773 43.01 -6.82 -2.43
N LEU A 774 43.89 -7.81 -2.25
CA LEU A 774 43.72 -8.87 -1.26
C LEU A 774 43.79 -8.34 0.18
N LEU A 775 44.73 -7.44 0.49
CA LEU A 775 44.85 -6.82 1.82
C LEU A 775 43.58 -6.04 2.19
N THR A 776 43.06 -5.25 1.27
CA THR A 776 41.84 -4.46 1.53
C THR A 776 40.58 -5.33 1.53
N ALA A 777 40.54 -6.41 0.74
CA ALA A 777 39.46 -7.40 0.79
C ALA A 777 39.41 -8.08 2.17
N GLU A 778 40.55 -8.50 2.74
CA GLU A 778 40.60 -9.05 4.10
C GLU A 778 40.04 -8.08 5.14
N MET A 779 40.31 -6.79 4.99
CA MET A 779 39.85 -5.77 5.94
C MET A 779 38.34 -5.51 5.88
N TYR A 780 37.74 -5.57 4.69
CA TYR A 780 36.42 -4.97 4.44
C TYR A 780 35.40 -5.88 3.76
N PHE A 781 35.83 -6.85 2.95
CA PHE A 781 34.92 -7.71 2.19
C PHE A 781 34.37 -8.82 3.08
N MET A 782 33.06 -8.83 3.29
CA MET A 782 32.31 -9.87 4.00
C MET A 782 32.88 -10.22 5.37
N LYS A 783 33.46 -9.24 6.07
CA LYS A 783 34.10 -9.43 7.36
C LYS A 783 33.15 -10.11 8.35
N GLY A 784 33.62 -11.21 8.94
CA GLY A 784 32.84 -12.02 9.89
C GLY A 784 32.08 -13.19 9.26
N TYR A 785 32.08 -13.32 7.93
CA TYR A 785 31.52 -14.44 7.18
C TYR A 785 32.60 -15.33 6.59
N ARG A 786 32.21 -16.51 6.08
CA ARG A 786 33.16 -17.43 5.43
C ARG A 786 33.43 -16.96 4.01
N VAL A 787 34.69 -16.74 3.65
CA VAL A 787 35.08 -16.27 2.32
C VAL A 787 36.11 -17.22 1.70
N ILE A 788 35.92 -17.52 0.41
CA ILE A 788 36.89 -18.23 -0.41
C ILE A 788 37.27 -17.32 -1.57
N VAL A 789 38.53 -16.86 -1.60
CA VAL A 789 39.06 -16.04 -2.69
C VAL A 789 39.65 -16.95 -3.77
N TYR A 790 39.06 -16.96 -4.95
CA TYR A 790 39.56 -17.67 -6.12
C TYR A 790 40.47 -16.73 -6.91
N VAL A 791 41.78 -16.92 -6.78
CA VAL A 791 42.81 -16.09 -7.40
C VAL A 791 43.26 -16.73 -8.70
N ILE A 792 42.94 -16.10 -9.83
CA ILE A 792 43.29 -16.59 -11.17
C ILE A 792 44.49 -15.81 -11.71
N VAL A 793 45.60 -16.53 -11.95
CA VAL A 793 46.90 -15.95 -12.36
C VAL A 793 47.57 -16.75 -13.48
N ASP A 794 48.47 -16.14 -14.23
CA ASP A 794 49.33 -16.81 -15.22
C ASP A 794 50.57 -17.46 -14.57
N ASP A 795 51.10 -16.82 -13.52
CA ASP A 795 52.28 -17.27 -12.77
C ASP A 795 52.02 -17.29 -11.25
N PRO A 796 51.71 -18.47 -10.68
CA PRO A 796 51.50 -18.63 -9.24
C PRO A 796 52.71 -18.31 -8.37
N THR A 797 53.93 -18.31 -8.93
CA THR A 797 55.16 -18.06 -8.14
C THR A 797 55.31 -16.61 -7.71
N ARG A 798 54.56 -15.70 -8.35
CA ARG A 798 54.58 -14.25 -8.09
C ARG A 798 53.51 -13.80 -7.10
N LEU A 799 52.73 -14.72 -6.54
CA LEU A 799 51.65 -14.37 -5.61
C LEU A 799 52.18 -13.63 -4.37
N PRO A 800 51.55 -12.51 -3.97
CA PRO A 800 51.92 -11.82 -2.74
C PRO A 800 51.55 -12.66 -1.52
N TYR A 801 52.36 -12.56 -0.46
CA TYR A 801 52.03 -13.16 0.83
C TYR A 801 51.00 -12.29 1.56
N VAL A 802 49.80 -12.83 1.77
CA VAL A 802 48.72 -12.16 2.52
C VAL A 802 48.22 -13.11 3.59
N GLU A 803 48.22 -12.66 4.83
CA GLU A 803 47.68 -13.42 5.97
C GLU A 803 46.17 -13.21 6.05
N PHE A 804 45.40 -14.28 5.82
CA PHE A 804 43.95 -14.28 5.93
C PHE A 804 43.51 -14.68 7.35
N GLY A 805 42.47 -14.04 7.87
CA GLY A 805 41.85 -14.44 9.14
C GLY A 805 41.17 -15.80 9.08
N LEU A 806 40.76 -16.32 10.25
CA LEU A 806 40.22 -17.69 10.42
C LEU A 806 39.02 -18.06 9.53
N LYS A 807 38.25 -17.08 9.03
CA LYS A 807 37.08 -17.32 8.18
C LYS A 807 37.34 -17.09 6.69
N HIS A 808 38.51 -16.57 6.34
CA HIS A 808 38.88 -16.28 4.96
C HIS A 808 39.96 -17.27 4.51
N SER A 809 39.84 -17.72 3.27
CA SER A 809 40.78 -18.64 2.64
C SER A 809 40.92 -18.28 1.17
N TYR A 810 41.94 -18.81 0.50
CA TYR A 810 42.10 -18.59 -0.93
C TYR A 810 42.50 -19.88 -1.66
N LYS A 811 42.17 -19.93 -2.96
CA LYS A 811 42.54 -20.99 -3.90
C LYS A 811 43.12 -20.35 -5.15
N VAL A 812 44.21 -20.93 -5.64
CA VAL A 812 44.94 -20.40 -6.79
C VAL A 812 44.67 -21.26 -8.01
N PHE A 813 44.29 -20.63 -9.11
CA PHE A 813 44.10 -21.27 -10.41
C PHE A 813 45.05 -20.67 -11.42
N ARG A 814 45.87 -21.54 -12.03
CA ARG A 814 46.77 -21.14 -13.11
C ARG A 814 46.05 -21.20 -14.45
N ILE A 815 46.16 -20.15 -15.25
CA ILE A 815 45.71 -20.12 -16.65
C ILE A 815 46.87 -19.83 -17.60
N LEU A 816 46.70 -20.20 -18.87
CA LEU A 816 47.63 -19.81 -19.94
C LEU A 816 47.38 -18.36 -20.34
N LYS A 817 48.44 -17.55 -20.46
CA LYS A 817 48.36 -16.15 -20.91
C LYS A 817 48.08 -16.13 -22.42
N GLU A 818 47.01 -15.46 -22.82
CA GLU A 818 46.68 -15.18 -24.23
C GLU A 818 47.45 -13.95 -24.76
N ASP A 819 47.67 -13.86 -26.08
CA ASP A 819 48.56 -12.85 -26.68
C ASP A 819 47.97 -11.42 -26.78
N ARG A 820 46.64 -11.24 -26.68
CA ARG A 820 45.94 -9.94 -26.72
C ARG A 820 45.19 -9.67 -25.41
N TRP A 821 45.24 -8.43 -24.90
CA TRP A 821 44.54 -8.06 -23.65
C TRP A 821 43.01 -8.16 -23.76
N GLN A 822 42.44 -7.92 -24.95
CA GLN A 822 41.00 -8.14 -25.19
C GLN A 822 40.63 -9.63 -25.09
N ASP A 823 41.50 -10.51 -25.57
CA ASP A 823 41.31 -11.96 -25.45
C ASP A 823 41.47 -12.43 -24.01
N ILE A 824 42.35 -11.80 -23.21
CA ILE A 824 42.43 -12.02 -21.76
C ILE A 824 41.13 -11.60 -21.05
N SER A 825 40.55 -10.44 -21.39
CA SER A 825 39.27 -9.98 -20.82
C SER A 825 38.10 -10.88 -21.21
N MET A 826 38.01 -11.26 -22.48
CA MET A 826 36.96 -12.13 -23.00
C MET A 826 37.08 -13.59 -22.53
N MET A 827 38.31 -14.09 -22.30
CA MET A 827 38.54 -15.40 -21.70
C MET A 827 38.23 -15.48 -20.22
N ARG A 828 38.04 -14.33 -19.57
CA ARG A 828 37.52 -14.27 -18.20
C ARG A 828 36.16 -14.94 -18.09
N MET A 829 35.24 -14.68 -19.02
CA MET A 829 33.90 -15.26 -19.01
C MET A 829 33.93 -16.79 -19.16
N LYS A 830 34.77 -17.31 -20.07
CA LYS A 830 34.97 -18.76 -20.23
C LYS A 830 35.60 -19.39 -18.98
N THR A 831 36.66 -18.79 -18.47
CA THR A 831 37.37 -19.31 -17.28
C THR A 831 36.46 -19.32 -16.07
N LEU A 832 35.70 -18.24 -15.85
CA LEU A 832 34.67 -18.17 -14.81
C LEU A 832 33.61 -19.26 -14.98
N SER A 833 33.11 -19.46 -16.21
CA SER A 833 32.16 -20.54 -16.49
C SER A 833 32.73 -21.93 -16.13
N ASP A 834 33.97 -22.21 -16.54
CA ASP A 834 34.65 -23.47 -16.25
C ASP A 834 34.84 -23.68 -14.73
N LEU A 835 35.22 -22.63 -13.99
CA LEU A 835 35.40 -22.67 -12.54
C LEU A 835 34.08 -22.78 -11.78
N LEU A 836 33.04 -22.09 -12.23
CA LEU A 836 31.68 -22.19 -11.68
C LEU A 836 31.13 -23.60 -11.85
N LYS A 837 31.28 -24.19 -13.04
CA LYS A 837 30.84 -25.56 -13.32
C LYS A 837 31.58 -26.62 -12.50
N LYS A 838 32.88 -26.45 -12.28
CA LYS A 838 33.72 -27.49 -11.67
C LYS A 838 33.85 -27.38 -10.15
N TYR A 839 33.95 -26.16 -9.63
CA TYR A 839 34.34 -25.92 -8.24
C TYR A 839 33.39 -24.99 -7.50
N ILE A 840 33.26 -23.75 -7.96
CA ILE A 840 32.69 -22.65 -7.16
C ILE A 840 31.24 -22.95 -6.77
N GLN A 841 30.41 -23.51 -7.68
CA GLN A 841 29.01 -23.79 -7.38
C GLN A 841 28.78 -24.80 -6.23
N TYR A 842 29.79 -25.59 -5.89
CA TYR A 842 29.73 -26.60 -4.82
C TYR A 842 30.37 -26.12 -3.51
N GLU A 843 31.03 -24.96 -3.53
CA GLU A 843 31.85 -24.47 -2.43
C GLU A 843 31.27 -23.22 -1.75
N VAL A 844 30.44 -22.45 -2.46
CA VAL A 844 29.91 -21.16 -1.99
C VAL A 844 28.43 -21.01 -2.27
N ASP A 845 27.75 -20.24 -1.43
CA ASP A 845 26.33 -19.90 -1.56
C ASP A 845 26.13 -18.70 -2.51
N TYR A 846 27.08 -17.77 -2.49
CA TYR A 846 27.13 -16.59 -3.35
C TYR A 846 28.54 -16.39 -3.90
N VAL A 847 28.67 -15.73 -5.05
CA VAL A 847 29.96 -15.39 -5.65
C VAL A 847 29.94 -13.98 -6.22
N PHE A 848 31.00 -13.23 -5.97
CA PHE A 848 31.32 -11.99 -6.66
C PHE A 848 32.49 -12.18 -7.62
N CYS A 849 32.41 -11.51 -8.76
CA CYS A 849 33.45 -11.42 -9.77
C CYS A 849 33.91 -9.97 -9.83
N MET A 850 35.19 -9.75 -9.53
CA MET A 850 35.76 -8.41 -9.41
C MET A 850 37.06 -8.27 -10.21
N ASP A 851 37.23 -7.11 -10.85
CA ASP A 851 38.53 -6.71 -11.40
C ASP A 851 39.54 -6.51 -10.27
N VAL A 852 40.82 -6.72 -10.56
CA VAL A 852 41.90 -6.60 -9.57
C VAL A 852 42.35 -5.16 -9.34
N ASP A 853 42.12 -4.26 -10.31
CA ASP A 853 42.64 -2.89 -10.33
C ASP A 853 41.74 -1.88 -9.59
N GLN A 854 41.32 -2.30 -8.40
CA GLN A 854 40.48 -1.60 -7.42
C GLN A 854 40.87 -2.01 -6.00
N TYR A 855 40.39 -1.29 -4.98
CA TYR A 855 40.68 -1.59 -3.58
C TYR A 855 39.53 -1.14 -2.66
N PHE A 856 39.29 -1.90 -1.60
CA PHE A 856 38.20 -1.63 -0.66
C PHE A 856 38.59 -0.52 0.32
N LEU A 857 37.63 0.36 0.63
CA LEU A 857 37.78 1.52 1.51
C LEU A 857 36.97 1.42 2.79
N ALA A 858 35.85 0.71 2.74
CA ALA A 858 34.89 0.59 3.82
C ALA A 858 34.16 -0.76 3.71
N PRO A 859 33.42 -1.19 4.76
CA PRO A 859 32.76 -2.49 4.77
C PRO A 859 31.90 -2.74 3.53
N TYR A 860 32.15 -3.87 2.86
CA TYR A 860 31.41 -4.38 1.71
C TYR A 860 30.81 -5.72 2.14
N SER A 861 29.55 -5.72 2.57
CA SER A 861 29.00 -6.84 3.36
C SER A 861 27.73 -7.43 2.75
N VAL A 862 27.00 -8.20 3.56
CA VAL A 862 25.87 -9.05 3.16
C VAL A 862 24.68 -8.29 2.60
N GLU A 863 24.61 -6.97 2.77
CA GLU A 863 23.63 -6.12 2.07
C GLU A 863 23.73 -6.23 0.54
N THR A 864 24.91 -6.60 0.03
CA THR A 864 25.16 -6.73 -1.41
C THR A 864 24.71 -8.07 -1.97
N LEU A 865 24.41 -9.08 -1.15
CA LEU A 865 24.06 -10.43 -1.60
C LEU A 865 22.66 -10.48 -2.22
N GLY A 866 22.53 -11.19 -3.33
CA GLY A 866 21.25 -11.41 -4.03
C GLY A 866 21.38 -12.54 -5.03
N ASP A 867 20.28 -12.90 -5.71
CA ASP A 867 20.31 -13.99 -6.69
C ASP A 867 21.16 -13.62 -7.92
N LEU A 868 21.00 -12.38 -8.38
CA LEU A 868 21.77 -11.77 -9.45
C LEU A 868 22.00 -10.29 -9.13
N VAL A 869 23.26 -9.88 -9.06
CA VAL A 869 23.71 -8.58 -8.55
C VAL A 869 24.50 -7.85 -9.64
N ALA A 870 24.12 -6.60 -9.90
CA ALA A 870 24.78 -5.73 -10.88
C ALA A 870 25.30 -4.45 -10.23
N GLN A 871 26.51 -4.01 -10.59
CA GLN A 871 27.05 -2.70 -10.21
C GLN A 871 26.71 -1.66 -11.28
N VAL A 872 26.19 -0.48 -10.90
CA VAL A 872 26.06 0.63 -11.85
C VAL A 872 27.40 1.36 -11.98
N GLN A 873 27.76 1.73 -13.21
CA GLN A 873 28.99 2.44 -13.49
C GLN A 873 28.91 3.90 -13.02
N ALA A 874 29.96 4.36 -12.34
CA ALA A 874 29.97 5.63 -11.61
C ALA A 874 29.82 6.89 -12.50
N TRP A 875 30.43 6.93 -13.68
CA TRP A 875 30.32 8.02 -14.64
C TRP A 875 28.95 8.12 -15.32
N PHE A 876 28.19 7.03 -15.38
CA PHE A 876 26.91 6.96 -16.08
C PHE A 876 25.68 6.93 -15.16
N PHE A 877 25.84 6.86 -13.84
CA PHE A 877 24.72 6.68 -12.91
C PHE A 877 23.63 7.76 -12.99
N HIS A 878 24.02 9.01 -13.29
CA HIS A 878 23.10 10.13 -13.45
C HIS A 878 22.88 10.53 -14.92
N GLU A 879 23.44 9.76 -15.86
CA GLU A 879 23.37 10.07 -17.28
C GLU A 879 22.16 9.41 -17.93
N ASN A 880 21.70 10.02 -19.03
CA ASN A 880 20.63 9.44 -19.84
C ASN A 880 21.15 8.24 -20.64
N ASN A 881 20.31 7.24 -20.89
CA ASN A 881 20.69 6.04 -21.64
C ASN A 881 21.11 6.29 -23.11
N TYR A 882 20.82 7.46 -23.67
CA TYR A 882 21.41 7.92 -24.94
C TYR A 882 22.92 8.16 -24.85
N LYS A 883 23.44 8.53 -23.68
CA LYS A 883 24.86 8.74 -23.44
C LYS A 883 25.59 7.48 -23.01
N PHE A 884 24.85 6.41 -22.68
CA PHE A 884 25.45 5.13 -22.36
C PHE A 884 26.20 4.59 -23.57
N THR A 885 27.42 4.16 -23.32
CA THR A 885 28.33 3.67 -24.36
C THR A 885 28.07 2.21 -24.68
N TYR A 886 26.80 1.82 -24.86
CA TYR A 886 26.48 0.46 -25.31
C TYR A 886 27.03 0.19 -26.72
N GLU A 887 27.09 -1.08 -27.09
CA GLU A 887 27.32 -1.46 -28.46
C GLU A 887 26.12 -1.03 -29.33
N ARG A 888 26.36 -0.15 -30.30
CA ARG A 888 25.32 0.41 -31.19
C ARG A 888 25.32 -0.19 -32.59
N ARG A 889 26.30 -1.04 -32.94
CA ARG A 889 26.35 -1.73 -34.23
C ARG A 889 25.40 -2.95 -34.20
N PRO A 890 24.33 -2.97 -35.01
CA PRO A 890 23.35 -4.07 -35.01
C PRO A 890 23.94 -5.45 -35.38
N GLN A 891 25.13 -5.48 -35.96
CA GLN A 891 25.84 -6.70 -36.32
C GLN A 891 26.37 -7.47 -35.11
N SER A 892 26.62 -6.77 -33.99
CA SER A 892 27.08 -7.38 -32.75
C SER A 892 25.92 -7.95 -31.95
N THR A 893 26.12 -9.11 -31.34
CA THR A 893 25.18 -9.71 -30.39
C THR A 893 25.01 -8.87 -29.11
N ALA A 894 25.94 -7.97 -28.80
CA ALA A 894 25.84 -7.00 -27.70
C ALA A 894 24.96 -5.78 -28.03
N TYR A 895 24.42 -5.67 -29.25
CA TYR A 895 23.67 -4.50 -29.70
C TYR A 895 22.52 -4.10 -28.76
N ILE A 896 22.51 -2.82 -28.36
CA ILE A 896 21.41 -2.16 -27.66
C ILE A 896 21.05 -0.90 -28.46
N ALA A 897 19.81 -0.83 -28.95
CA ALA A 897 19.33 0.30 -29.74
C ALA A 897 19.35 1.60 -28.93
N ASP A 898 19.47 2.73 -29.64
CA ASP A 898 19.33 4.03 -29.00
C ASP A 898 17.99 4.10 -28.29
N GLY A 899 18.11 4.39 -27.01
CA GLY A 899 17.01 4.51 -26.11
C GLY A 899 16.49 3.29 -25.38
N MET A 900 17.11 2.15 -25.65
CA MET A 900 16.93 0.96 -24.84
C MET A 900 18.00 0.93 -23.73
N GLY A 901 17.68 0.28 -22.61
CA GLY A 901 18.60 0.07 -21.48
C GLY A 901 18.19 0.86 -20.24
N ASP A 902 18.28 0.21 -19.08
CA ASP A 902 17.83 0.74 -17.79
C ASP A 902 18.99 1.47 -17.06
N TYR A 903 20.16 0.83 -16.98
CA TYR A 903 21.38 1.36 -16.38
C TYR A 903 22.60 0.91 -17.20
N TYR A 904 23.68 1.69 -17.15
CA TYR A 904 24.97 1.23 -17.64
C TYR A 904 25.71 0.50 -16.51
N TYR A 905 25.73 -0.83 -16.59
CA TYR A 905 26.35 -1.70 -15.59
C TYR A 905 27.86 -1.83 -15.84
N HIS A 906 28.62 -1.89 -14.76
CA HIS A 906 30.08 -1.94 -14.78
C HIS A 906 30.56 -3.40 -14.67
N ALA A 907 31.35 -3.88 -15.64
CA ALA A 907 31.82 -5.26 -15.63
C ALA A 907 32.88 -5.57 -14.57
N ALA A 908 33.48 -4.54 -13.97
CA ALA A 908 34.44 -4.69 -12.89
C ALA A 908 33.84 -5.29 -11.61
N VAL A 909 32.51 -5.29 -11.44
CA VAL A 909 31.81 -5.89 -10.31
C VAL A 909 30.46 -6.47 -10.75
N PHE A 910 30.30 -7.78 -10.63
CA PHE A 910 29.00 -8.45 -10.72
C PHE A 910 28.99 -9.69 -9.83
N GLY A 911 27.81 -10.23 -9.51
CA GLY A 911 27.75 -11.40 -8.65
C GLY A 911 26.36 -11.98 -8.49
N GLY A 912 26.22 -12.88 -7.53
CA GLY A 912 24.95 -13.49 -7.16
C GLY A 912 25.10 -14.94 -6.74
N ARG A 913 24.02 -15.73 -6.86
CA ARG A 913 24.08 -17.18 -6.68
C ARG A 913 24.92 -17.82 -7.79
N PRO A 914 25.76 -18.84 -7.51
CA PRO A 914 26.65 -19.43 -8.51
C PRO A 914 25.97 -19.84 -9.82
N LEU A 915 24.76 -20.42 -9.75
CA LEU A 915 24.01 -20.82 -10.95
C LEU A 915 23.56 -19.62 -11.80
N LYS A 916 23.17 -18.51 -11.18
CA LYS A 916 22.79 -17.27 -11.89
C LYS A 916 23.98 -16.56 -12.49
N VAL A 917 25.11 -16.55 -11.79
CA VAL A 917 26.36 -16.04 -12.34
C VAL A 917 26.83 -16.94 -13.50
N LEU A 918 26.65 -18.27 -13.40
CA LEU A 918 26.97 -19.19 -14.49
C LEU A 918 26.15 -18.90 -15.75
N GLU A 919 24.83 -18.72 -15.63
CA GLU A 919 23.94 -18.33 -16.74
C GLU A 919 24.43 -17.04 -17.43
N LEU A 920 24.83 -16.04 -16.64
CA LEU A 920 25.36 -14.77 -17.12
C LEU A 920 26.67 -14.95 -17.89
N VAL A 921 27.67 -15.60 -17.29
CA VAL A 921 28.99 -15.73 -17.93
C VAL A 921 28.96 -16.64 -19.16
N ASP A 922 28.10 -17.67 -19.16
CA ASP A 922 27.88 -18.51 -20.33
C ASP A 922 27.24 -17.72 -21.48
N PHE A 923 26.23 -16.89 -21.19
CA PHE A 923 25.61 -16.02 -22.19
C PHE A 923 26.63 -15.03 -22.78
N CYS A 924 27.38 -14.34 -21.92
CA CYS A 924 28.39 -13.39 -22.38
C CYS A 924 29.46 -14.09 -23.24
N PHE A 925 29.97 -15.25 -22.79
CA PHE A 925 30.97 -16.01 -23.52
C PHE A 925 30.46 -16.49 -24.89
N GLN A 926 29.26 -17.06 -24.96
CA GLN A 926 28.67 -17.53 -26.22
C GLN A 926 28.50 -16.39 -27.23
N ASN A 927 28.01 -15.24 -26.77
CA ASN A 927 27.83 -14.07 -27.62
C ASN A 927 29.15 -13.47 -28.10
N ILE A 928 30.18 -13.44 -27.24
CA ILE A 928 31.54 -13.06 -27.65
C ILE A 928 32.04 -13.99 -28.77
N VAL A 929 31.82 -15.30 -28.65
CA VAL A 929 32.24 -16.27 -29.68
C VAL A 929 31.49 -16.04 -30.99
N GLU A 930 30.19 -15.75 -30.94
CA GLU A 930 29.39 -15.43 -32.14
C GLU A 930 29.84 -14.12 -32.80
N ASP A 931 30.20 -13.11 -32.03
CA ASP A 931 30.76 -11.86 -32.53
C ASP A 931 32.11 -12.10 -33.21
N LYS A 932 32.99 -12.88 -32.58
CA LYS A 932 34.28 -13.28 -33.19
C LYS A 932 34.09 -14.04 -34.51
N LYS A 933 33.10 -14.94 -34.62
CA LYS A 933 32.77 -15.62 -35.89
C LYS A 933 32.36 -14.66 -37.00
N LYS A 934 31.77 -13.51 -36.65
CA LYS A 934 31.38 -12.44 -37.58
C LYS A 934 32.48 -11.39 -37.77
N ASN A 935 33.67 -11.61 -37.21
CA ASN A 935 34.78 -10.66 -37.20
C ASN A 935 34.38 -9.28 -36.62
N ILE A 936 33.52 -9.29 -35.59
CA ILE A 936 33.15 -8.11 -34.81
C ILE A 936 33.60 -8.28 -33.36
N GLU A 937 34.01 -7.19 -32.74
CA GLU A 937 34.39 -7.12 -31.33
C GLU A 937 33.62 -5.95 -30.72
N ALA A 938 32.84 -6.20 -29.66
CA ALA A 938 31.99 -5.19 -29.05
C ALA A 938 32.81 -4.04 -28.45
N ILE A 939 32.29 -2.81 -28.49
CA ILE A 939 33.03 -1.58 -28.17
C ILE A 939 33.68 -1.57 -26.77
N TRP A 940 33.00 -2.16 -25.77
CA TRP A 940 33.55 -2.37 -24.42
C TRP A 940 33.65 -3.85 -24.07
N HIS A 941 33.95 -4.69 -25.05
CA HIS A 941 34.27 -6.11 -24.87
C HIS A 941 33.20 -6.84 -24.03
N ASP A 942 33.60 -7.47 -22.92
CA ASP A 942 32.73 -8.20 -22.00
C ASP A 942 31.66 -7.31 -21.35
N GLU A 943 31.94 -6.03 -21.08
CA GLU A 943 30.98 -5.09 -20.51
C GLU A 943 29.79 -4.82 -21.44
N SER A 944 30.04 -4.79 -22.76
CA SER A 944 28.94 -4.64 -23.73
C SER A 944 28.00 -5.84 -23.70
N HIS A 945 28.53 -7.06 -23.64
CA HIS A 945 27.72 -8.28 -23.55
C HIS A 945 27.04 -8.42 -22.17
N LEU A 946 27.69 -7.97 -21.09
CA LEU A 946 27.12 -7.93 -19.74
C LEU A 946 25.90 -7.01 -19.69
N ASN A 947 26.01 -5.80 -20.23
CA ASN A 947 24.90 -4.86 -20.31
C ASN A 947 23.75 -5.41 -21.14
N LYS A 948 24.06 -6.12 -22.24
CA LYS A 948 23.05 -6.84 -23.02
C LYS A 948 22.35 -7.93 -22.20
N TYR A 949 23.10 -8.68 -21.39
CA TYR A 949 22.53 -9.71 -20.52
C TYR A 949 21.57 -9.09 -19.50
N PHE A 950 21.97 -8.03 -18.79
CA PHE A 950 21.13 -7.41 -17.77
C PHE A 950 19.90 -6.68 -18.33
N LEU A 951 19.96 -6.21 -19.58
CA LEU A 951 18.79 -5.68 -20.27
C LEU A 951 17.72 -6.77 -20.46
N LEU A 952 18.14 -8.00 -20.81
CA LEU A 952 17.27 -9.14 -21.05
C LEU A 952 16.88 -9.88 -19.76
N ASN A 953 17.79 -9.92 -18.80
CA ASN A 953 17.68 -10.66 -17.53
C ASN A 953 17.91 -9.68 -16.39
N LYS A 954 16.83 -9.09 -15.89
CA LYS A 954 16.90 -8.01 -14.91
C LYS A 954 17.59 -8.47 -13.62
N PRO A 955 18.59 -7.73 -13.10
CA PRO A 955 19.25 -8.10 -11.85
C PRO A 955 18.28 -7.97 -10.68
N THR A 956 18.36 -8.91 -9.73
CA THR A 956 17.53 -8.89 -8.51
C THR A 956 17.98 -7.86 -7.50
N LYS A 957 19.18 -7.31 -7.66
CA LYS A 957 19.78 -6.29 -6.80
C LYS A 957 20.75 -5.44 -7.61
N ILE A 958 20.69 -4.13 -7.41
CA ILE A 958 21.61 -3.18 -8.03
C ILE A 958 22.45 -2.53 -6.93
N LEU A 959 23.75 -2.37 -7.17
CA LEU A 959 24.63 -1.59 -6.30
C LEU A 959 24.83 -0.21 -6.93
N ASN A 960 24.62 0.85 -6.15
CA ASN A 960 24.89 2.21 -6.59
C ASN A 960 26.42 2.46 -6.73
N PRO A 961 26.84 3.61 -7.25
CA PRO A 961 28.27 3.92 -7.45
C PRO A 961 29.14 3.91 -6.19
N ASP A 962 28.58 3.95 -4.98
CA ASP A 962 29.38 3.85 -3.75
C ASP A 962 30.15 2.52 -3.70
N TYR A 963 29.60 1.47 -4.32
CA TYR A 963 30.19 0.13 -4.35
C TYR A 963 31.21 -0.09 -5.48
N CYS A 964 31.49 0.93 -6.31
CA CYS A 964 32.61 0.95 -7.27
C CYS A 964 32.83 2.38 -7.81
N TRP A 965 33.63 3.18 -7.10
CA TRP A 965 33.77 4.62 -7.35
C TRP A 965 35.11 5.00 -8.02
N ASP A 966 35.07 6.01 -8.90
CA ASP A 966 36.26 6.67 -9.45
C ASP A 966 36.39 8.08 -8.88
N TYR A 967 37.47 8.34 -8.13
CA TYR A 967 37.74 9.64 -7.52
C TYR A 967 38.10 10.74 -8.52
N ASN A 968 38.31 10.42 -9.80
CA ASN A 968 38.42 11.42 -10.86
C ASN A 968 37.09 12.12 -11.17
N ILE A 969 35.95 11.53 -10.77
CA ILE A 969 34.62 12.13 -10.94
C ILE A 969 34.40 13.23 -9.91
N ALA A 970 34.43 12.85 -8.63
CA ALA A 970 34.24 13.74 -7.48
C ALA A 970 34.67 13.05 -6.18
N ARG A 971 34.75 13.83 -5.09
CA ARG A 971 34.91 13.26 -3.75
C ARG A 971 33.63 12.52 -3.34
N ASN A 972 33.79 11.27 -2.91
CA ASN A 972 32.71 10.48 -2.32
C ASN A 972 33.16 9.90 -0.97
N SER A 973 32.44 10.27 0.10
CA SER A 973 32.72 9.78 1.47
C SER A 973 32.04 8.45 1.80
N ASN A 974 31.07 8.03 1.00
CA ASN A 974 30.34 6.77 1.17
C ASN A 974 30.96 5.60 0.39
N ALA A 975 32.00 5.86 -0.42
CA ALA A 975 32.63 4.85 -1.26
C ALA A 975 33.14 3.65 -0.46
N LYS A 976 32.72 2.45 -0.86
CA LYS A 976 33.12 1.14 -0.31
C LYS A 976 34.26 0.51 -1.08
N LEU A 977 34.31 0.74 -2.39
CA LEU A 977 35.31 0.21 -3.31
C LEU A 977 35.71 1.32 -4.28
N ALA A 978 37.01 1.48 -4.52
CA ALA A 978 37.53 2.54 -5.38
C ALA A 978 38.47 2.02 -6.47
N TRP A 979 38.44 2.69 -7.61
CA TRP A 979 39.35 2.40 -8.72
C TRP A 979 40.79 2.72 -8.32
N ALA A 980 41.72 1.81 -8.63
CA ALA A 980 43.15 2.11 -8.55
C ALA A 980 43.56 3.05 -9.69
N THR A 981 44.65 3.79 -9.48
CA THR A 981 45.26 4.62 -10.53
C THR A 981 45.62 3.75 -11.72
N LYS A 982 45.08 4.07 -12.89
CA LYS A 982 45.23 3.26 -14.10
C LYS A 982 46.48 3.69 -14.88
N ASP A 983 47.49 2.81 -14.98
CA ASP A 983 48.64 2.98 -15.88
C ASP A 983 48.57 2.01 -17.07
N TYR A 984 47.62 2.25 -17.97
CA TYR A 984 47.40 1.35 -19.10
C TYR A 984 48.59 1.28 -20.06
N ALA A 985 49.37 2.37 -20.18
CA ALA A 985 50.50 2.44 -21.09
C ALA A 985 51.62 1.46 -20.70
N ASN A 986 51.89 1.28 -19.41
CA ASN A 986 52.94 0.36 -18.94
C ASN A 986 52.43 -1.06 -18.64
N LEU A 987 51.18 -1.17 -18.20
CA LEU A 987 50.61 -2.43 -17.70
C LEU A 987 50.01 -3.32 -18.79
N ARG A 988 49.66 -2.78 -19.98
CA ARG A 988 49.09 -3.54 -21.10
C ARG A 988 50.08 -3.83 -22.24
N GLN A 989 51.35 -3.45 -22.11
CA GLN A 989 52.40 -3.82 -23.06
C GLN A 989 52.73 -5.32 -22.97
N LYS A 990 53.11 -5.92 -24.11
CA LYS A 990 53.32 -7.37 -24.30
C LYS A 990 54.28 -7.99 -23.28
#